data_AF-A0A9W4U5M2-F1
#
_entry.id   AF-A0A9W4U5M2-F1
#
_cell.length_a   1.000
_cell.length_b   1.000
_cell.length_c   1.000
_cell.angle_alpha   90.00
_cell.angle_beta   90.00
_cell.angle_gamma   90.00
#
_symmetry.space_group_name_H-M   'P 1'
#
loop_
_entity.id
_entity.type
_entity.pdbx_description
1 polymer ?
#
loop_
_entity_poly.entity_id
_entity_poly.type
_entity_poly.pdbx_seq_one_letter_code
_entity_poly.pdbx_strand_id
1 'polypeptide(L)'
;MSDAVDPLTLQATSPTQISGHAMSQQASSTMNQAQTSDAPKQQHSPLLRLPKDVFKCVLDHLDRDDAWSLKRLCRGFADSQAVGEALYRHPIQWEDVQNIKLHEWRYRPTGQARWQRFVDSITDANRHYVLKIAMTHWCSIADFQWMEKNLPNLASLDLSAIKDFVWTPEETWTWKELAAACPKLLERLKELEVTNWADYSVHSSVEYNYSWNDYRFKQKFRMSRRRDGGSVARMIFPQCKKLETLAIRERHSGYQTWNEWEVHQRVCCLADGITQNCPPTLHKLRVYDYTPFRCLVSFSEFTWSNISNVEIDLYKWIDERKDRALSHGLPLRVTQGFLRRPEEDEFIDKAYDQCSRNHMDLGAHIIQSTGGTFEDLLQSVRTIATIYPHITVKPVTIPGVVELQPFQLVALNQNHRRLGIAPGAPPPVDVTAKPEMQDILRWLAAQWHFKPIFVWGHLMCDAFPENLEPSGFMMGKPPPRPTIQKDDVLLRIFGMAVIFRTLNIPIRVSIGHRSNPSSPHGIDGSLLFGDFKTLVGQGLDRRELILPSQASFNLSNIAHMIDELIIEYPFDVPGVINSWTRDSSLRAVEESLFEREMVGWRRFWARYARQMKNLKKLTVHIPSKIYRDWGRCKGLHELLADDRWQMLEVKTKGSTFISLEDVPLGGLVPRSTRVPFVQRVFFRTDDAPLHHLQFTNPSLTSKERDETPITEEELDFDDTKGQPHRFFAELPDDRGVKRGLEVDGTPEDSVRKRARQMLNEQMNDIQGLLSLPM
;
A
#
# COMPACT_ATOMS: atom_id res chain seq x y z
N MET A 1 34.37 -68.03 -8.22
CA MET A 1 35.56 -67.16 -8.15
C MET A 1 35.16 -66.04 -7.18
N SER A 2 35.25 -66.27 -5.86
CA SER A 2 36.43 -66.00 -5.00
C SER A 2 36.81 -64.51 -5.12
N ASP A 3 36.64 -63.64 -4.12
CA ASP A 3 36.79 -63.83 -2.67
C ASP A 3 35.91 -62.90 -1.84
N ALA A 4 35.61 -63.39 -0.64
CA ALA A 4 35.14 -62.65 0.53
C ALA A 4 36.33 -62.14 1.34
N VAL A 5 36.25 -60.96 1.95
CA VAL A 5 36.88 -60.66 3.25
C VAL A 5 36.03 -59.63 4.01
N ASP A 6 35.79 -59.98 5.26
CA ASP A 6 34.96 -59.35 6.30
C ASP A 6 35.73 -58.24 7.08
N PRO A 7 35.14 -57.60 8.12
CA PRO A 7 35.41 -56.23 8.56
C PRO A 7 36.46 -56.10 9.68
N LEU A 8 36.89 -54.88 9.97
CA LEU A 8 37.64 -54.55 11.18
C LEU A 8 37.01 -53.40 11.97
N THR A 9 36.63 -53.76 13.19
CA THR A 9 36.24 -52.96 14.35
C THR A 9 37.47 -52.51 15.15
N LEU A 10 37.26 -51.58 16.10
CA LEU A 10 38.14 -51.11 17.20
C LEU A 10 39.09 -49.95 16.80
N GLN A 11 39.28 -48.89 17.59
CA GLN A 11 39.26 -48.80 19.05
C GLN A 11 39.21 -47.33 19.53
N ALA A 12 38.67 -47.15 20.73
CA ALA A 12 38.61 -45.91 21.50
C ALA A 12 40.00 -45.36 21.88
N THR A 13 40.13 -44.03 21.93
CA THR A 13 41.10 -43.34 22.81
C THR A 13 40.55 -42.01 23.33
N SER A 14 40.37 -41.97 24.64
CA SER A 14 40.57 -40.86 25.58
C SER A 14 41.26 -41.53 26.79
N PRO A 15 42.03 -40.89 27.72
CA PRO A 15 41.95 -39.49 28.16
C PRO A 15 43.29 -38.82 28.59
N THR A 16 43.31 -37.48 28.80
CA THR A 16 44.09 -36.74 29.84
C THR A 16 43.62 -35.27 29.79
N GLN A 17 42.76 -34.71 30.65
CA GLN A 17 42.73 -34.44 32.10
C GLN A 17 43.79 -33.46 32.66
N ILE A 18 43.30 -32.65 33.65
CA ILE A 18 43.92 -31.67 34.57
C ILE A 18 43.73 -30.21 34.09
N SER A 19 43.11 -29.26 34.81
CA SER A 19 42.43 -29.13 36.11
C SER A 19 41.56 -27.85 36.02
N GLY A 20 40.33 -27.75 36.52
CA GLY A 20 40.00 -27.76 37.94
C GLY A 20 40.08 -26.34 38.53
N HIS A 21 38.99 -25.58 38.52
CA HIS A 21 38.52 -24.83 39.68
C HIS A 21 37.09 -24.33 39.49
N ALA A 22 36.21 -24.88 40.33
CA ALA A 22 34.88 -24.37 40.64
C ALA A 22 34.98 -23.37 41.80
N MET A 23 33.83 -22.73 42.09
CA MET A 23 33.49 -21.81 43.19
C MET A 23 33.75 -20.33 42.87
N SER A 24 32.91 -19.36 43.25
CA SER A 24 31.66 -19.36 44.00
C SER A 24 30.93 -18.04 43.70
N GLN A 25 29.60 -18.05 43.88
CA GLN A 25 28.86 -16.84 44.19
C GLN A 25 29.28 -16.35 45.57
N GLN A 26 29.68 -15.08 45.71
CA GLN A 26 29.20 -14.13 46.73
C GLN A 26 30.05 -12.84 46.78
N ALA A 27 29.35 -11.71 46.64
CA ALA A 27 29.50 -10.43 47.33
C ALA A 27 30.89 -9.80 47.57
N SER A 28 31.11 -8.62 46.96
CA SER A 28 31.37 -7.33 47.64
C SER A 28 31.68 -6.26 46.58
N SER A 29 30.79 -5.31 46.26
CA SER A 29 30.57 -4.02 46.96
C SER A 29 31.82 -3.13 47.06
N THR A 30 32.02 -2.25 46.07
CA THR A 30 32.59 -0.90 46.26
C THR A 30 31.96 0.02 45.20
N MET A 31 30.78 0.59 45.48
CA MET A 31 30.62 2.02 45.78
C MET A 31 31.46 2.94 44.89
N ASN A 32 30.87 3.40 43.78
CA ASN A 32 30.97 4.79 43.37
C ASN A 32 29.58 5.41 43.51
N GLN A 33 29.40 6.12 44.63
CA GLN A 33 28.28 7.02 44.86
C GLN A 33 28.38 8.17 43.85
N ALA A 34 27.63 8.08 42.77
CA ALA A 34 27.12 9.26 42.09
C ALA A 34 25.68 9.42 42.55
N GLN A 35 25.43 10.43 43.39
CA GLN A 35 24.10 10.86 43.79
C GLN A 35 23.28 11.19 42.53
N THR A 36 22.39 10.30 42.12
CA THR A 36 21.25 10.63 41.27
C THR A 36 20.04 10.78 42.17
N SER A 37 19.89 11.95 42.78
CA SER A 37 18.60 12.43 43.25
C SER A 37 17.77 12.89 42.05
N ASP A 38 17.38 11.96 41.19
CA ASP A 38 16.30 12.18 40.23
C ASP A 38 15.07 11.47 40.79
N ALA A 39 14.24 12.24 41.51
CA ALA A 39 12.86 11.84 41.70
C ALA A 39 12.27 11.49 40.33
N PRO A 40 11.55 10.36 40.17
CA PRO A 40 11.01 9.97 38.88
C PRO A 40 10.10 11.10 38.38
N LYS A 41 10.52 11.81 37.33
CA LYS A 41 9.65 12.77 36.63
C LYS A 41 8.37 12.02 36.28
N GLN A 42 7.27 12.37 36.94
CA GLN A 42 5.96 11.76 36.70
C GLN A 42 5.68 11.87 35.20
N GLN A 43 5.65 10.72 34.50
CA GLN A 43 5.36 10.70 33.08
C GLN A 43 3.90 11.13 32.87
N HIS A 44 3.71 12.39 32.47
CA HIS A 44 2.41 13.00 32.16
C HIS A 44 1.85 12.57 30.79
N SER A 45 2.02 11.30 30.39
CA SER A 45 1.43 10.83 29.14
C SER A 45 -0.07 10.53 29.33
N PRO A 46 -0.98 11.16 28.56
CA PRO A 46 -2.40 10.83 28.59
C PRO A 46 -2.66 9.34 28.27
N LEU A 47 -1.83 8.73 27.43
CA LEU A 47 -1.93 7.30 27.07
C LEU A 47 -1.75 6.38 28.27
N LEU A 48 -0.88 6.73 29.22
CA LEU A 48 -0.65 5.94 30.44
C LEU A 48 -1.81 6.06 31.45
N ARG A 49 -2.74 7.00 31.23
CA ARG A 49 -3.92 7.24 32.07
C ARG A 49 -5.21 6.66 31.47
N LEU A 50 -5.16 6.13 30.25
CA LEU A 50 -6.32 5.51 29.64
C LEU A 50 -6.73 4.26 30.44
N PRO A 51 -8.04 4.08 30.70
CA PRO A 51 -8.56 2.80 31.18
C PRO A 51 -8.10 1.63 30.29
N LYS A 52 -7.86 0.46 30.88
CA LYS A 52 -7.26 -0.69 30.18
C LYS A 52 -8.08 -1.15 28.97
N ASP A 53 -9.40 -1.08 29.06
CA ASP A 53 -10.36 -1.36 28.01
C ASP A 53 -10.23 -0.36 26.85
N VAL A 54 -10.18 0.94 27.14
CA VAL A 54 -9.98 1.99 26.11
C VAL A 54 -8.61 1.86 25.46
N PHE A 55 -7.56 1.58 26.25
CA PHE A 55 -6.22 1.37 25.73
C PHE A 55 -6.15 0.11 24.85
N LYS A 56 -6.91 -0.95 25.18
CA LYS A 56 -7.02 -2.13 24.33
C LYS A 56 -7.64 -1.82 22.98
N CYS A 57 -8.66 -0.96 22.92
CA CYS A 57 -9.20 -0.48 21.64
C CYS A 57 -8.15 0.25 20.79
N VAL A 58 -7.24 1.02 21.42
CA VAL A 58 -6.13 1.65 20.71
C VAL A 58 -5.14 0.59 20.21
N LEU A 59 -4.78 -0.40 21.05
CA LEU A 59 -3.87 -1.48 20.68
C LEU A 59 -4.40 -2.35 19.53
N ASP A 60 -5.72 -2.56 19.43
CA ASP A 60 -6.34 -3.31 18.33
C ASP A 60 -6.14 -2.63 16.96
N HIS A 61 -5.74 -1.35 16.94
CA HIS A 61 -5.40 -0.60 15.72
C HIS A 61 -3.90 -0.46 15.47
N LEU A 62 -3.04 -0.93 16.37
CA LEU A 62 -1.59 -0.84 16.20
C LEU A 62 -1.05 -2.10 15.54
N ASP A 63 -0.13 -1.92 14.61
CA ASP A 63 0.61 -3.03 14.04
C ASP A 63 1.73 -3.50 15.00
N ARG A 64 2.44 -4.55 14.59
CA ARG A 64 3.55 -5.13 15.36
C ARG A 64 4.65 -4.10 15.63
N ASP A 65 4.99 -3.28 14.65
CA ASP A 65 6.14 -2.38 14.67
C ASP A 65 5.83 -1.14 15.54
N ASP A 66 4.58 -0.68 15.52
CA ASP A 66 4.03 0.30 16.44
C ASP A 66 3.98 -0.23 17.88
N ALA A 67 3.50 -1.47 18.08
CA ALA A 67 3.49 -2.10 19.40
C ALA A 67 4.92 -2.28 19.95
N TRP A 68 5.88 -2.66 19.10
CA TRP A 68 7.29 -2.72 19.45
C TRP A 68 7.85 -1.35 19.82
N SER A 69 7.47 -0.32 19.07
CA SER A 69 7.87 1.07 19.33
C SER A 69 7.31 1.56 20.66
N LEU A 70 6.05 1.25 20.99
CA LEU A 70 5.49 1.53 22.32
C LEU A 70 6.27 0.83 23.42
N LYS A 71 6.56 -0.46 23.26
CA LYS A 71 7.31 -1.25 24.25
C LYS A 71 8.71 -0.69 24.49
N ARG A 72 9.39 -0.25 23.43
CA ARG A 72 10.77 0.26 23.49
C ARG A 72 10.86 1.70 23.99
N LEU A 73 9.97 2.58 23.53
CA LEU A 73 10.08 4.02 23.74
C LEU A 73 9.34 4.49 25.00
N CYS A 74 8.31 3.77 25.45
CA CYS A 74 7.53 4.14 26.62
C CYS A 74 7.87 3.24 27.80
N ARG A 75 8.70 3.74 28.74
CA ARG A 75 9.10 2.99 29.95
C ARG A 75 7.92 2.39 30.72
N GLY A 76 6.79 3.10 30.82
CA GLY A 76 5.57 2.61 31.48
C GLY A 76 4.86 1.44 30.77
N PHE A 77 5.22 1.13 29.52
CA PHE A 77 4.63 0.07 28.72
C PHE A 77 5.60 -1.08 28.42
N ALA A 78 6.86 -1.01 28.87
CA ALA A 78 7.86 -2.04 28.61
C ALA A 78 7.43 -3.42 29.13
N ASP A 79 6.79 -3.45 30.30
CA ASP A 79 6.29 -4.66 30.96
C ASP A 79 4.77 -4.85 30.78
N SER A 80 4.14 -4.09 29.88
CA SER A 80 2.70 -4.18 29.66
C SER A 80 2.33 -5.50 28.97
N GLN A 81 1.47 -6.28 29.64
CA GLN A 81 0.93 -7.52 29.07
C GLN A 81 0.14 -7.28 27.78
N ALA A 82 -0.65 -6.21 27.73
CA ALA A 82 -1.48 -5.88 26.56
C ALA A 82 -0.63 -5.50 25.34
N VAL A 83 0.49 -4.79 25.56
CA VAL A 83 1.48 -4.49 24.50
C VAL A 83 2.23 -5.75 24.07
N GLY A 84 2.55 -6.64 25.02
CA GLY A 84 3.09 -7.96 24.72
C GLY A 84 2.16 -8.82 23.87
N GLU A 85 0.86 -8.84 24.20
CA GLU A 85 -0.17 -9.53 23.42
C GLU A 85 -0.23 -8.98 21.99
N ALA A 86 -0.32 -7.65 21.83
CA ALA A 86 -0.34 -7.00 20.52
C ALA A 86 0.91 -7.33 19.68
N LEU A 87 2.09 -7.29 20.30
CA LEU A 87 3.36 -7.57 19.64
C LEU A 87 3.47 -9.01 19.09
N TYR A 88 3.04 -10.00 19.89
CA TYR A 88 3.17 -11.41 19.53
C TYR A 88 1.95 -11.99 18.81
N ARG A 89 0.86 -11.22 18.66
CA ARG A 89 -0.38 -11.67 18.00
C ARG A 89 -0.14 -12.22 16.61
N HIS A 90 0.67 -11.50 15.83
CA HIS A 90 1.00 -11.73 14.42
C HIS A 90 2.49 -11.48 14.16
N PRO A 91 3.40 -12.36 14.66
CA PRO A 91 4.83 -12.07 14.74
C PRO A 91 5.51 -12.08 13.36
N ILE A 92 5.05 -12.94 12.45
CA ILE A 92 5.50 -13.05 11.06
C ILE A 92 4.25 -12.96 10.18
N GLN A 93 4.19 -11.94 9.34
CA GLN A 93 3.05 -11.63 8.47
C GLN A 93 3.34 -12.01 7.02
N TRP A 94 2.32 -11.98 6.16
CA TRP A 94 2.45 -12.33 4.75
C TRP A 94 3.51 -11.48 4.04
N GLU A 95 3.53 -10.19 4.34
CA GLU A 95 4.46 -9.20 3.78
C GLU A 95 5.91 -9.54 4.12
N ASP A 96 6.13 -10.17 5.27
CA ASP A 96 7.46 -10.60 5.71
C ASP A 96 7.97 -11.80 4.92
N VAL A 97 7.07 -12.66 4.39
CA VAL A 97 7.43 -13.96 3.78
C VAL A 97 7.19 -14.05 2.29
N GLN A 98 6.37 -13.15 1.73
CA GLN A 98 6.10 -13.06 0.30
C GLN A 98 7.41 -12.81 -0.46
N ASN A 99 7.59 -13.51 -1.57
CA ASN A 99 8.71 -13.30 -2.50
C ASN A 99 10.13 -13.40 -1.89
N ILE A 100 10.29 -13.92 -0.65
CA ILE A 100 11.60 -14.16 -0.04
C ILE A 100 12.43 -15.07 -0.96
N LYS A 101 13.60 -14.60 -1.38
CA LYS A 101 14.55 -15.37 -2.19
C LYS A 101 15.30 -16.37 -1.32
N LEU A 102 15.83 -17.46 -1.91
CA LEU A 102 16.62 -18.45 -1.16
C LEU A 102 17.77 -17.82 -0.38
N HIS A 103 18.50 -16.91 -1.02
CA HIS A 103 19.63 -16.24 -0.39
C HIS A 103 19.18 -15.27 0.74
N GLU A 104 17.98 -14.71 0.63
CA GLU A 104 17.40 -13.87 1.68
C GLU A 104 16.96 -14.73 2.85
N TRP A 105 16.34 -15.88 2.58
CA TRP A 105 16.04 -16.88 3.60
C TRP A 105 17.30 -17.33 4.34
N ARG A 106 18.33 -17.79 3.63
CA ARG A 106 19.53 -18.38 4.24
C ARG A 106 20.48 -17.36 4.88
N TYR A 107 20.65 -16.19 4.27
CA TYR A 107 21.76 -15.30 4.61
C TYR A 107 21.34 -13.90 5.09
N ARG A 108 20.06 -13.50 4.93
CA ARG A 108 19.61 -12.18 5.40
C ARG A 108 18.95 -12.28 6.77
N PRO A 109 19.06 -11.22 7.60
CA PRO A 109 18.35 -11.11 8.87
C PRO A 109 16.82 -11.19 8.76
N THR A 110 16.26 -11.05 7.56
CA THR A 110 14.81 -11.08 7.27
C THR A 110 14.25 -12.50 7.11
N GLY A 111 15.12 -13.50 6.89
CA GLY A 111 14.75 -14.89 6.62
C GLY A 111 14.86 -15.84 7.82
N GLN A 112 15.65 -16.90 7.68
CA GLN A 112 15.89 -17.92 8.71
C GLN A 112 16.41 -17.32 10.02
N ALA A 113 17.26 -16.29 9.96
CA ALA A 113 17.71 -15.58 11.16
C ALA A 113 16.55 -14.90 11.90
N ARG A 114 15.54 -14.38 11.18
CA ARG A 114 14.33 -13.82 11.77
C ARG A 114 13.48 -14.91 12.40
N TRP A 115 13.28 -16.01 11.68
CA TRP A 115 12.59 -17.20 12.19
C TRP A 115 13.23 -17.70 13.48
N GLN A 116 14.55 -17.86 13.51
CA GLN A 116 15.28 -18.31 14.69
C GLN A 116 15.14 -17.31 15.85
N ARG A 117 15.26 -16.00 15.59
CA ARG A 117 15.02 -14.98 16.62
C ARG A 117 13.60 -15.03 17.19
N PHE A 118 12.61 -15.29 16.34
CA PHE A 118 11.24 -15.50 16.79
C PHE A 118 11.16 -16.73 17.70
N VAL A 119 11.67 -17.88 17.24
CA VAL A 119 11.74 -19.13 18.02
C VAL A 119 12.41 -18.91 19.37
N ASP A 120 13.56 -18.25 19.39
CA ASP A 120 14.34 -17.94 20.60
C ASP A 120 13.61 -16.97 21.55
N SER A 121 12.73 -16.12 21.00
CA SER A 121 11.95 -15.16 21.79
C SER A 121 10.69 -15.76 22.42
N ILE A 122 10.29 -16.97 22.02
CA ILE A 122 9.12 -17.64 22.56
C ILE A 122 9.44 -18.31 23.89
N THR A 123 8.61 -18.02 24.88
CA THR A 123 8.70 -18.50 26.26
C THR A 123 7.33 -18.98 26.73
N ASP A 124 7.29 -19.66 27.87
CA ASP A 124 6.01 -20.06 28.49
C ASP A 124 5.08 -18.88 28.79
N ALA A 125 5.62 -17.67 28.94
CA ALA A 125 4.87 -16.46 29.26
C ALA A 125 4.24 -15.75 28.04
N ASN A 126 4.67 -16.06 26.81
CA ASN A 126 4.18 -15.36 25.61
C ASN A 126 3.66 -16.28 24.49
N ARG A 127 3.95 -17.58 24.53
CA ARG A 127 3.59 -18.53 23.46
C ARG A 127 2.10 -18.62 23.16
N HIS A 128 1.25 -18.28 24.14
CA HIS A 128 -0.21 -18.29 24.01
C HIS A 128 -0.77 -17.02 23.35
N TYR A 129 0.04 -15.97 23.17
CA TYR A 129 -0.37 -14.76 22.44
C TYR A 129 -0.29 -14.93 20.92
N VAL A 130 0.46 -15.91 20.43
CA VAL A 130 0.63 -16.13 18.98
C VAL A 130 -0.64 -16.75 18.40
N LEU A 131 -1.38 -15.98 17.60
CA LEU A 131 -2.68 -16.39 17.03
C LEU A 131 -2.60 -16.69 15.54
N LYS A 132 -1.73 -15.98 14.79
CA LYS A 132 -1.52 -16.17 13.35
C LYS A 132 -0.04 -16.11 13.01
N ILE A 133 0.39 -16.93 12.06
CA ILE A 133 1.76 -16.88 11.53
C ILE A 133 1.77 -17.18 10.03
N ALA A 134 2.62 -16.47 9.28
CA ALA A 134 2.85 -16.74 7.87
C ALA A 134 4.16 -17.50 7.66
N MET A 135 4.14 -18.46 6.73
CA MET A 135 5.29 -19.34 6.44
C MET A 135 5.68 -19.24 4.97
N THR A 136 6.99 -19.32 4.70
CA THR A 136 7.52 -19.31 3.34
C THR A 136 7.82 -20.72 2.82
N HIS A 137 7.90 -20.89 1.51
CA HIS A 137 8.23 -22.16 0.84
C HIS A 137 9.61 -22.75 1.20
N TRP A 138 10.49 -21.98 1.83
CA TRP A 138 11.80 -22.43 2.34
C TRP A 138 11.76 -22.99 3.77
N CYS A 139 10.62 -22.92 4.46
CA CYS A 139 10.46 -23.52 5.78
C CYS A 139 10.50 -25.05 5.67
N SER A 140 11.01 -25.71 6.70
CA SER A 140 11.13 -27.17 6.82
C SER A 140 9.94 -27.78 7.55
N ILE A 141 9.71 -29.10 7.42
CA ILE A 141 8.72 -29.82 8.24
C ILE A 141 9.01 -29.63 9.75
N ALA A 142 10.28 -29.57 10.14
CA ALA A 142 10.68 -29.38 11.53
C ALA A 142 10.18 -28.04 12.10
N ASP A 143 10.11 -27.00 11.28
CA ASP A 143 9.56 -25.70 11.68
C ASP A 143 8.06 -25.82 11.99
N PHE A 144 7.30 -26.57 11.19
CA PHE A 144 5.88 -26.84 11.46
C PHE A 144 5.66 -27.69 12.71
N GLN A 145 6.50 -28.71 12.93
CA GLN A 145 6.45 -29.54 14.14
C GLN A 145 6.76 -28.70 15.39
N TRP A 146 7.71 -27.76 15.28
CA TRP A 146 8.00 -26.81 16.35
C TRP A 146 6.79 -25.92 16.66
N MET A 147 6.08 -25.41 15.64
CA MET A 147 4.85 -24.62 15.83
C MET A 147 3.75 -25.46 16.50
N GLU A 148 3.56 -26.71 16.06
CA GLU A 148 2.57 -27.61 16.66
C GLU A 148 2.78 -27.75 18.16
N LYS A 149 4.04 -27.95 18.58
CA LYS A 149 4.46 -28.18 19.96
C LYS A 149 4.46 -26.92 20.82
N ASN A 150 4.91 -25.78 20.29
CA ASN A 150 5.22 -24.60 21.10
C ASN A 150 4.16 -23.49 21.04
N LEU A 151 3.29 -23.46 20.03
CA LEU A 151 2.31 -22.39 19.83
C LEU A 151 0.87 -22.91 20.05
N PRO A 152 0.43 -23.13 21.30
CA PRO A 152 -0.81 -23.83 21.60
C PRO A 152 -2.08 -23.11 21.11
N ASN A 153 -2.05 -21.79 21.04
CA ASN A 153 -3.18 -20.95 20.62
C ASN A 153 -3.12 -20.53 19.15
N LEU A 154 -2.14 -21.02 18.38
CA LEU A 154 -2.05 -20.76 16.96
C LEU A 154 -3.27 -21.37 16.26
N ALA A 155 -4.18 -20.51 15.83
CA ALA A 155 -5.45 -20.87 15.20
C ALA A 155 -5.52 -20.37 13.74
N SER A 156 -4.57 -19.56 13.29
CA SER A 156 -4.48 -19.09 11.91
C SER A 156 -3.11 -19.37 11.32
N LEU A 157 -3.07 -19.92 10.11
CA LEU A 157 -1.83 -20.21 9.39
C LEU A 157 -1.92 -19.66 7.98
N ASP A 158 -0.91 -18.90 7.55
CA ASP A 158 -0.80 -18.42 6.18
C ASP A 158 0.30 -19.19 5.45
N LEU A 159 -0.12 -19.98 4.47
CA LEU A 159 0.69 -20.81 3.59
C LEU A 159 0.70 -20.27 2.16
N SER A 160 0.19 -19.07 1.91
CA SER A 160 0.07 -18.51 0.57
C SER A 160 1.40 -18.23 -0.12
N ALA A 161 2.51 -18.10 0.62
CA ALA A 161 3.85 -18.04 0.03
C ALA A 161 4.39 -19.42 -0.39
N ILE A 162 3.66 -20.52 -0.10
CA ILE A 162 4.04 -21.89 -0.43
C ILE A 162 3.22 -22.38 -1.63
N LYS A 163 3.87 -22.42 -2.80
CA LYS A 163 3.28 -22.89 -4.06
C LYS A 163 3.43 -24.41 -4.23
N ASP A 164 2.58 -24.98 -5.07
CA ASP A 164 2.56 -26.41 -5.44
C ASP A 164 3.77 -26.84 -6.30
N PHE A 165 4.45 -25.88 -6.94
CA PHE A 165 5.63 -26.12 -7.76
C PHE A 165 6.90 -25.60 -7.11
N VAL A 166 7.97 -26.37 -7.24
CA VAL A 166 9.31 -26.03 -6.76
C VAL A 166 10.32 -26.34 -7.88
N TRP A 167 11.39 -25.54 -7.99
CA TRP A 167 12.47 -25.82 -8.93
C TRP A 167 13.43 -26.86 -8.33
N THR A 168 13.58 -27.98 -9.01
CA THR A 168 14.54 -29.05 -8.65
C THR A 168 15.98 -28.56 -8.76
N PRO A 169 16.92 -29.00 -7.89
CA PRO A 169 16.86 -30.23 -7.10
C PRO A 169 16.25 -30.11 -5.68
N GLU A 170 15.82 -28.93 -5.24
CA GLU A 170 15.39 -28.73 -3.86
C GLU A 170 13.91 -29.12 -3.67
N GLU A 171 13.61 -30.43 -3.66
CA GLU A 171 12.35 -30.94 -3.12
C GLU A 171 12.49 -31.05 -1.60
N THR A 172 11.92 -30.09 -0.86
CA THR A 172 12.10 -30.03 0.61
C THR A 172 11.07 -30.82 1.39
N TRP A 173 9.83 -30.94 0.88
CA TRP A 173 8.75 -31.81 1.40
C TRP A 173 7.46 -31.67 0.57
N THR A 174 6.48 -32.58 0.75
CA THR A 174 5.16 -32.53 0.08
C THR A 174 4.01 -32.14 1.01
N TRP A 175 2.86 -31.72 0.45
CA TRP A 175 1.67 -31.41 1.25
C TRP A 175 1.20 -32.59 2.11
N LYS A 176 1.33 -33.82 1.59
CA LYS A 176 1.01 -35.04 2.34
C LYS A 176 1.97 -35.25 3.52
N GLU A 177 3.26 -34.98 3.33
CA GLU A 177 4.25 -35.08 4.42
C GLU A 177 3.96 -34.05 5.51
N LEU A 178 3.63 -32.81 5.15
CA LEU A 178 3.20 -31.79 6.12
C LEU A 178 1.94 -32.22 6.88
N ALA A 179 0.91 -32.69 6.16
CA ALA A 179 -0.34 -33.17 6.74
C ALA A 179 -0.10 -34.32 7.75
N ALA A 180 0.79 -35.25 7.40
CA ALA A 180 1.14 -36.38 8.25
C ALA A 180 2.01 -35.97 9.46
N ALA A 181 2.89 -34.99 9.29
CA ALA A 181 3.83 -34.57 10.33
C ALA A 181 3.19 -33.69 11.41
N CYS A 182 2.18 -32.88 11.06
CA CYS A 182 1.59 -31.87 11.95
C CYS A 182 0.05 -31.92 12.01
N PRO A 183 -0.58 -33.09 12.27
CA PRO A 183 -2.03 -33.21 12.21
C PRO A 183 -2.76 -32.39 13.28
N LYS A 184 -2.18 -32.21 14.48
CA LYS A 184 -2.81 -31.45 15.57
C LYS A 184 -2.73 -29.95 15.33
N LEU A 185 -1.69 -29.48 14.63
CA LEU A 185 -1.60 -28.10 14.18
C LEU A 185 -2.72 -27.80 13.19
N LEU A 186 -2.91 -28.64 12.17
CA LEU A 186 -3.95 -28.43 11.17
C LEU A 186 -5.36 -28.56 11.75
N GLU A 187 -5.59 -29.56 12.63
CA GLU A 187 -6.90 -29.80 13.26
C GLU A 187 -7.42 -28.61 14.08
N ARG A 188 -6.52 -27.82 14.68
CA ARG A 188 -6.90 -26.65 15.50
C ARG A 188 -7.08 -25.35 14.70
N LEU A 189 -6.72 -25.32 13.42
CA LEU A 189 -6.85 -24.10 12.62
C LEU A 189 -8.32 -23.72 12.46
N LYS A 190 -8.59 -22.45 12.74
CA LYS A 190 -9.84 -21.75 12.44
C LYS A 190 -9.73 -20.91 11.18
N GLU A 191 -8.53 -20.46 10.83
CA GLU A 191 -8.28 -19.69 9.61
C GLU A 191 -7.07 -20.26 8.87
N LEU A 192 -7.20 -20.45 7.56
CA LEU A 192 -6.13 -20.92 6.69
C LEU A 192 -6.05 -19.99 5.48
N GLU A 193 -4.88 -19.42 5.22
CA GLU A 193 -4.63 -18.67 3.99
C GLU A 193 -3.73 -19.49 3.05
N VAL A 194 -4.12 -19.59 1.78
CA VAL A 194 -3.41 -20.37 0.76
C VAL A 194 -3.32 -19.60 -0.55
N THR A 195 -2.35 -19.99 -1.36
CA THR A 195 -2.24 -19.59 -2.76
C THR A 195 -3.42 -20.19 -3.55
N ASN A 196 -3.78 -19.62 -4.70
CA ASN A 196 -4.81 -20.22 -5.56
C ASN A 196 -4.32 -21.55 -6.15
N TRP A 197 -4.68 -22.65 -5.49
CA TRP A 197 -4.28 -24.01 -5.85
C TRP A 197 -4.76 -24.47 -7.21
N ALA A 198 -5.77 -23.79 -7.76
CA ALA A 198 -6.48 -24.18 -8.96
C ALA A 198 -5.94 -23.47 -10.21
N ASP A 199 -5.04 -22.48 -10.03
CA ASP A 199 -4.50 -21.68 -11.12
C ASP A 199 -3.04 -22.04 -11.41
N TYR A 200 -2.83 -22.77 -12.49
CA TYR A 200 -1.49 -23.10 -12.96
C TYR A 200 -0.63 -21.87 -13.24
N SER A 201 -1.20 -20.78 -13.76
CA SER A 201 -0.42 -19.58 -14.13
C SER A 201 0.21 -18.92 -12.90
N VAL A 202 -0.50 -18.94 -11.79
CA VAL A 202 -0.05 -18.50 -10.47
C VAL A 202 1.09 -19.38 -9.96
N HIS A 203 0.94 -20.67 -10.16
CA HIS A 203 1.86 -21.68 -9.71
C HIS A 203 3.10 -21.82 -10.60
N SER A 204 3.02 -21.41 -11.86
CA SER A 204 4.12 -21.38 -12.83
C SER A 204 4.81 -20.03 -12.88
N SER A 205 4.11 -18.95 -12.53
CA SER A 205 4.66 -17.64 -12.18
C SER A 205 5.33 -17.68 -10.80
N VAL A 206 6.11 -18.74 -10.56
CA VAL A 206 7.02 -18.80 -9.41
C VAL A 206 8.05 -17.70 -9.61
N GLU A 207 7.82 -16.52 -9.03
CA GLU A 207 8.80 -15.43 -8.97
C GLU A 207 9.94 -15.80 -8.00
N TYR A 208 10.77 -16.80 -8.33
CA TYR A 208 12.05 -17.05 -7.64
C TYR A 208 13.23 -16.83 -8.57
N ASN A 209 13.69 -15.58 -8.64
CA ASN A 209 14.89 -15.05 -7.99
C ASN A 209 16.03 -16.01 -7.55
N TYR A 210 16.28 -17.08 -8.29
CA TYR A 210 17.65 -17.57 -8.43
C TYR A 210 18.52 -16.40 -8.93
N SER A 211 19.75 -16.26 -8.45
CA SER A 211 20.63 -15.30 -9.10
C SER A 211 20.75 -15.70 -10.58
N TRP A 212 20.89 -14.74 -11.50
CA TRP A 212 21.19 -15.04 -12.90
C TRP A 212 22.34 -16.05 -13.05
N ASN A 213 23.26 -16.05 -12.07
CA ASN A 213 24.39 -16.97 -11.96
C ASN A 213 24.00 -18.42 -11.57
N ASP A 214 22.88 -18.63 -10.86
CA ASP A 214 22.42 -19.97 -10.48
C ASP A 214 21.76 -20.72 -11.65
N TYR A 215 21.09 -20.01 -12.57
CA TYR A 215 20.31 -20.60 -13.66
C TYR A 215 21.14 -20.87 -14.94
N ARG A 216 22.10 -19.99 -15.29
CA ARG A 216 22.84 -20.08 -16.57
C ARG A 216 23.67 -21.37 -16.74
N PHE A 217 23.97 -22.09 -15.66
CA PHE A 217 24.91 -23.21 -15.68
C PHE A 217 24.34 -24.58 -15.28
N LYS A 218 23.03 -24.71 -15.02
CA LYS A 218 22.45 -26.01 -14.64
C LYS A 218 21.25 -26.36 -15.52
N GLN A 219 21.50 -27.18 -16.56
CA GLN A 219 20.49 -27.82 -17.43
C GLN A 219 19.43 -28.69 -16.70
N LYS A 220 19.52 -28.81 -15.36
CA LYS A 220 18.68 -29.68 -14.52
C LYS A 220 17.63 -28.94 -13.68
N PHE A 221 17.62 -27.62 -13.67
CA PHE A 221 16.51 -26.89 -13.07
C PHE A 221 15.30 -27.12 -13.98
N ARG A 222 14.32 -27.89 -13.49
CA ARG A 222 12.97 -27.99 -14.06
C ARG A 222 11.98 -27.62 -12.97
N MET A 223 10.95 -26.87 -13.34
CA MET A 223 9.78 -26.71 -12.52
C MET A 223 9.17 -28.09 -12.31
N SER A 224 8.93 -28.49 -11.08
CA SER A 224 8.22 -29.74 -10.81
C SER A 224 7.23 -29.52 -9.68
N ARG A 225 6.03 -30.07 -9.84
CA ARG A 225 5.06 -30.18 -8.74
C ARG A 225 5.70 -30.99 -7.60
N ARG A 226 5.40 -30.64 -6.34
CA ARG A 226 5.74 -31.49 -5.18
C ARG A 226 5.22 -32.91 -5.47
N ARG A 227 6.10 -33.92 -5.56
CA ARG A 227 5.93 -35.13 -6.40
C ARG A 227 4.94 -36.20 -5.90
N ASP A 228 3.98 -35.85 -5.05
CA ASP A 228 2.94 -36.79 -4.57
C ASP A 228 1.57 -36.63 -5.25
N GLY A 229 1.43 -35.66 -6.16
CA GLY A 229 0.19 -35.39 -6.89
C GLY A 229 -0.93 -34.78 -6.03
N GLY A 230 -0.63 -34.37 -4.79
CA GLY A 230 -1.58 -33.68 -3.91
C GLY A 230 -1.59 -32.17 -4.14
N SER A 231 -2.76 -31.55 -4.18
CA SER A 231 -2.90 -30.10 -3.98
C SER A 231 -3.10 -29.81 -2.50
N VAL A 232 -2.86 -28.56 -2.08
CA VAL A 232 -3.20 -28.10 -0.71
C VAL A 232 -4.66 -28.38 -0.37
N ALA A 233 -5.57 -28.25 -1.35
CA ALA A 233 -6.99 -28.52 -1.16
C ALA A 233 -7.27 -29.99 -0.81
N ARG A 234 -6.59 -30.93 -1.47
CA ARG A 234 -6.80 -32.37 -1.25
C ARG A 234 -6.09 -32.90 0.00
N MET A 235 -4.94 -32.33 0.36
CA MET A 235 -4.09 -32.88 1.42
C MET A 235 -4.24 -32.14 2.76
N ILE A 236 -4.45 -30.82 2.74
CA ILE A 236 -4.47 -29.99 3.95
C ILE A 236 -5.90 -29.70 4.43
N PHE A 237 -6.83 -29.32 3.53
CA PHE A 237 -8.18 -28.94 3.95
C PHE A 237 -8.91 -30.05 4.74
N PRO A 238 -8.81 -31.34 4.39
CA PRO A 238 -9.46 -32.41 5.16
C PRO A 238 -8.93 -32.57 6.58
N GLN A 239 -7.71 -32.10 6.86
CA GLN A 239 -7.13 -32.11 8.21
C GLN A 239 -7.65 -30.96 9.08
N CYS A 240 -8.14 -29.89 8.46
CA CYS A 240 -8.52 -28.65 9.14
C CYS A 240 -9.97 -28.71 9.67
N LYS A 241 -10.28 -29.58 10.62
CA LYS A 241 -11.66 -29.86 11.07
C LYS A 241 -12.40 -28.65 11.67
N LYS A 242 -11.67 -27.67 12.22
CA LYS A 242 -12.23 -26.46 12.86
C LYS A 242 -12.18 -25.22 11.96
N LEU A 243 -11.89 -25.39 10.67
CA LEU A 243 -11.72 -24.26 9.75
C LEU A 243 -13.03 -23.48 9.61
N GLU A 244 -13.00 -22.22 10.05
CA GLU A 244 -14.10 -21.27 9.96
C GLU A 244 -13.93 -20.33 8.76
N THR A 245 -12.67 -19.99 8.44
CA THR A 245 -12.28 -19.04 7.38
C THR A 245 -11.22 -19.64 6.45
N LEU A 246 -11.49 -19.66 5.15
CA LEU A 246 -10.49 -19.98 4.12
C LEU A 246 -10.17 -18.73 3.32
N ALA A 247 -8.90 -18.35 3.28
CA ALA A 247 -8.42 -17.24 2.46
C ALA A 247 -7.63 -17.72 1.25
N ILE A 248 -7.91 -17.15 0.09
CA ILE A 248 -7.28 -17.46 -1.19
C ILE A 248 -6.57 -16.19 -1.66
N ARG A 249 -5.24 -16.21 -1.62
CA ARG A 249 -4.37 -15.11 -2.01
C ARG A 249 -3.76 -15.36 -3.37
N GLU A 250 -3.88 -14.41 -4.28
CA GLU A 250 -3.04 -14.33 -5.48
C GLU A 250 -2.89 -12.92 -6.03
N ARG A 251 -1.85 -12.74 -6.85
CA ARG A 251 -1.77 -11.61 -7.80
C ARG A 251 -2.41 -12.03 -9.12
N HIS A 252 -3.13 -11.08 -9.72
CA HIS A 252 -3.87 -11.24 -10.97
C HIS A 252 -3.26 -12.24 -11.96
N SER A 253 -3.92 -13.39 -12.16
CA SER A 253 -3.66 -14.20 -13.33
C SER A 253 -4.16 -13.44 -14.55
N GLY A 254 -3.25 -12.96 -15.40
CA GLY A 254 -3.61 -12.24 -16.61
C GLY A 254 -4.35 -13.15 -17.58
N TYR A 255 -5.69 -13.17 -17.51
CA TYR A 255 -6.58 -13.88 -18.44
C TYR A 255 -6.41 -13.36 -19.86
N GLN A 256 -5.39 -13.82 -20.56
CA GLN A 256 -5.18 -13.48 -21.98
C GLN A 256 -5.95 -14.46 -22.87
N THR A 257 -6.06 -15.72 -22.45
CA THR A 257 -6.79 -16.77 -23.16
C THR A 257 -7.55 -17.69 -22.20
N TRP A 258 -8.51 -18.45 -22.74
CA TRP A 258 -9.18 -19.55 -22.03
C TRP A 258 -9.43 -20.74 -22.95
N ASN A 259 -9.37 -21.96 -22.42
CA ASN A 259 -9.82 -23.19 -23.06
C ASN A 259 -10.55 -24.10 -22.05
N GLU A 260 -11.09 -25.24 -22.49
CA GLU A 260 -11.84 -26.16 -21.63
C GLU A 260 -11.04 -26.62 -20.41
N TRP A 261 -9.76 -26.91 -20.59
CA TRP A 261 -8.87 -27.35 -19.51
C TRP A 261 -8.60 -26.21 -18.50
N GLU A 262 -8.34 -24.99 -18.97
CA GLU A 262 -8.15 -23.83 -18.10
C GLU A 262 -9.41 -23.52 -17.28
N VAL A 263 -10.60 -23.67 -17.87
CA VAL A 263 -11.87 -23.53 -17.15
C VAL A 263 -12.03 -24.61 -16.10
N HIS A 264 -11.74 -25.87 -16.44
CA HIS A 264 -11.80 -26.96 -15.48
C HIS A 264 -10.88 -26.70 -14.29
N GLN A 265 -9.61 -26.38 -14.55
CA GLN A 265 -8.65 -26.11 -13.47
C GLN A 265 -9.07 -24.91 -12.63
N ARG A 266 -9.31 -23.74 -13.24
CA ARG A 266 -9.56 -22.51 -12.47
C ARG A 266 -10.94 -22.43 -11.82
N VAL A 267 -11.92 -23.19 -12.30
CA VAL A 267 -13.30 -23.12 -11.83
C VAL A 267 -13.71 -24.41 -11.13
N CYS A 268 -13.66 -25.55 -11.84
CA CYS A 268 -14.08 -26.83 -11.27
C CYS A 268 -13.17 -27.25 -10.12
N CYS A 269 -11.84 -27.31 -10.31
CA CYS A 269 -10.93 -27.72 -9.24
C CYS A 269 -10.90 -26.73 -8.07
N LEU A 270 -11.18 -25.45 -8.32
CA LEU A 270 -11.32 -24.45 -7.26
C LEU A 270 -12.58 -24.73 -6.41
N ALA A 271 -13.75 -24.83 -7.06
CA ALA A 271 -15.02 -25.04 -6.36
C ALA A 271 -15.12 -26.43 -5.72
N ASP A 272 -14.65 -27.48 -6.42
CA ASP A 272 -14.55 -28.85 -5.89
C ASP A 272 -13.56 -28.94 -4.73
N GLY A 273 -12.44 -28.20 -4.82
CA GLY A 273 -11.48 -28.08 -3.73
C GLY A 273 -12.13 -27.63 -2.43
N ILE A 274 -13.04 -26.66 -2.49
CA ILE A 274 -13.78 -26.17 -1.32
C ILE A 274 -14.90 -27.13 -0.94
N THR A 275 -15.81 -27.42 -1.87
CA THR A 275 -17.05 -28.17 -1.58
C THR A 275 -16.80 -29.62 -1.14
N GLN A 276 -15.73 -30.25 -1.64
CA GLN A 276 -15.44 -31.66 -1.35
C GLN A 276 -14.45 -31.85 -0.19
N ASN A 277 -13.56 -30.88 0.07
CA ASN A 277 -12.45 -31.07 1.02
C ASN A 277 -12.48 -30.15 2.25
N CYS A 278 -13.27 -29.07 2.25
CA CYS A 278 -13.40 -28.22 3.43
C CYS A 278 -14.43 -28.77 4.42
N PRO A 279 -14.25 -28.51 5.73
CA PRO A 279 -15.21 -28.95 6.74
C PRO A 279 -16.51 -28.14 6.67
N PRO A 280 -17.62 -28.66 7.24
CA PRO A 280 -18.88 -27.94 7.33
C PRO A 280 -18.84 -26.69 8.24
N THR A 281 -17.80 -26.56 9.06
CA THR A 281 -17.54 -25.39 9.91
C THR A 281 -17.10 -24.15 9.10
N LEU A 282 -16.68 -24.34 7.85
CA LEU A 282 -16.28 -23.27 6.96
C LEU A 282 -17.50 -22.46 6.55
N HIS A 283 -17.55 -21.21 7.00
CA HIS A 283 -18.65 -20.29 6.71
C HIS A 283 -18.19 -18.97 6.11
N LYS A 284 -16.87 -18.74 6.05
CA LYS A 284 -16.26 -17.52 5.54
C LYS A 284 -15.19 -17.81 4.48
N LEU A 285 -15.32 -17.18 3.32
CA LEU A 285 -14.28 -17.15 2.29
C LEU A 285 -13.66 -15.76 2.22
N ARG A 286 -12.34 -15.67 2.08
CA ARG A 286 -11.62 -14.41 1.88
C ARG A 286 -10.82 -14.49 0.59
N VAL A 287 -11.15 -13.69 -0.40
CA VAL A 287 -10.52 -13.76 -1.72
C VAL A 287 -9.81 -12.44 -2.02
N TYR A 288 -8.50 -12.49 -2.21
CA TYR A 288 -7.69 -11.29 -2.46
C TYR A 288 -7.60 -10.92 -3.95
N ASP A 289 -7.92 -11.86 -4.85
CA ASP A 289 -8.11 -11.57 -6.27
C ASP A 289 -9.60 -11.68 -6.60
N TYR A 290 -10.09 -10.74 -7.41
CA TYR A 290 -11.45 -10.75 -7.89
C TYR A 290 -11.73 -11.96 -8.79
N THR A 291 -10.73 -12.48 -9.51
CA THR A 291 -11.02 -13.53 -10.49
C THR A 291 -11.44 -14.88 -9.88
N PRO A 292 -10.73 -15.42 -8.89
CA PRO A 292 -11.18 -16.62 -8.18
C PRO A 292 -12.57 -16.44 -7.56
N PHE A 293 -12.86 -15.24 -7.04
CA PHE A 293 -14.19 -14.92 -6.50
C PHE A 293 -15.28 -15.10 -7.57
N ARG A 294 -15.09 -14.57 -8.79
CA ARG A 294 -16.03 -14.81 -9.90
C ARG A 294 -16.21 -16.29 -10.20
N CYS A 295 -15.12 -17.03 -10.32
CA CYS A 295 -15.18 -18.47 -10.62
C CYS A 295 -16.05 -19.23 -9.61
N LEU A 296 -15.99 -18.86 -8.33
CA LEU A 296 -16.79 -19.51 -7.27
C LEU A 296 -18.29 -19.28 -7.39
N VAL A 297 -18.70 -18.12 -7.89
CA VAL A 297 -20.09 -17.61 -7.77
C VAL A 297 -20.79 -17.41 -9.11
N SER A 298 -20.07 -17.59 -10.21
CA SER A 298 -20.59 -17.48 -11.58
C SER A 298 -21.43 -18.69 -12.01
N PHE A 299 -21.66 -19.69 -11.16
CA PHE A 299 -22.40 -20.88 -11.59
C PHE A 299 -23.32 -21.45 -10.51
N SER A 300 -24.60 -21.59 -10.86
CA SER A 300 -25.66 -22.07 -9.98
C SER A 300 -25.53 -23.54 -9.58
N GLU A 301 -24.66 -24.32 -10.22
CA GLU A 301 -24.42 -25.72 -9.84
C GLU A 301 -23.67 -25.84 -8.51
N PHE A 302 -22.97 -24.78 -8.08
CA PHE A 302 -22.31 -24.78 -6.76
C PHE A 302 -23.28 -24.28 -5.70
N THR A 303 -23.69 -25.19 -4.81
CA THR A 303 -24.52 -24.87 -3.64
C THR A 303 -23.63 -24.48 -2.47
N TRP A 304 -23.46 -23.18 -2.26
CA TRP A 304 -22.75 -22.61 -1.12
C TRP A 304 -23.62 -22.65 0.15
N SER A 305 -23.95 -23.84 0.65
CA SER A 305 -24.88 -23.98 1.78
C SER A 305 -24.30 -23.53 3.12
N ASN A 306 -23.00 -23.72 3.34
CA ASN A 306 -22.34 -23.38 4.60
C ASN A 306 -21.73 -21.97 4.60
N ILE A 307 -21.42 -21.42 3.42
CA ILE A 307 -20.81 -20.09 3.29
C ILE A 307 -21.88 -19.02 3.50
N SER A 308 -21.65 -18.14 4.48
CA SER A 308 -22.51 -17.00 4.79
C SER A 308 -21.79 -15.67 4.62
N ASN A 309 -20.47 -15.67 4.54
CA ASN A 309 -19.66 -14.45 4.44
C ASN A 309 -18.56 -14.61 3.39
N VAL A 310 -18.46 -13.64 2.48
CA VAL A 310 -17.37 -13.58 1.50
C VAL A 310 -16.70 -12.22 1.57
N GLU A 311 -15.41 -12.22 1.88
CA GLU A 311 -14.57 -11.03 1.86
C GLU A 311 -13.81 -10.94 0.54
N ILE A 312 -13.83 -9.76 -0.11
CA ILE A 312 -13.14 -9.50 -1.38
C ILE A 312 -12.19 -8.33 -1.20
N ASP A 313 -10.94 -8.46 -1.64
CA ASP A 313 -9.99 -7.34 -1.65
C ASP A 313 -10.21 -6.43 -2.87
N LEU A 314 -11.38 -5.77 -2.87
CA LEU A 314 -11.78 -4.86 -3.95
C LEU A 314 -10.76 -3.72 -4.13
N TYR A 315 -10.21 -3.22 -3.03
CA TYR A 315 -9.35 -2.04 -3.04
C TYR A 315 -7.99 -2.33 -3.63
N LYS A 316 -7.40 -3.48 -3.33
CA LYS A 316 -6.18 -3.92 -4.01
C LYS A 316 -6.41 -4.10 -5.51
N TRP A 317 -7.56 -4.66 -5.92
CA TRP A 317 -7.89 -4.78 -7.34
C TRP A 317 -7.96 -3.42 -8.06
N ILE A 318 -8.58 -2.43 -7.40
CA ILE A 318 -8.70 -1.04 -7.89
C ILE A 318 -7.31 -0.41 -8.00
N ASP A 319 -6.51 -0.53 -6.93
CA ASP A 319 -5.19 0.09 -6.82
C ASP A 319 -4.23 -0.44 -7.88
N GLU A 320 -4.19 -1.76 -8.09
CA GLU A 320 -3.39 -2.42 -9.14
C GLU A 320 -3.74 -1.97 -10.57
N ARG A 321 -4.94 -1.39 -10.77
CA ARG A 321 -5.47 -1.03 -12.10
C ARG A 321 -5.68 0.47 -12.31
N LYS A 322 -5.44 1.30 -11.28
CA LYS A 322 -5.65 2.75 -11.35
C LYS A 322 -4.88 3.41 -12.52
N ASP A 323 -3.65 2.97 -12.76
CA ASP A 323 -2.78 3.52 -13.83
C ASP A 323 -3.10 2.90 -15.21
N ARG A 324 -3.58 1.65 -15.24
CA ARG A 324 -3.90 0.93 -16.49
C ARG A 324 -5.17 1.43 -17.16
N ALA A 325 -6.12 1.95 -16.37
CA ALA A 325 -7.37 2.52 -16.88
C ALA A 325 -7.16 3.71 -17.83
N LEU A 326 -6.05 4.45 -17.65
CA LEU A 326 -5.63 5.56 -18.52
C LEU A 326 -4.95 5.07 -19.81
N SER A 327 -4.09 4.06 -19.70
CA SER A 327 -3.20 3.67 -20.81
C SER A 327 -3.84 2.71 -21.81
N HIS A 328 -4.80 1.88 -21.39
CA HIS A 328 -5.36 0.85 -22.27
C HIS A 328 -6.84 0.59 -22.02
N GLY A 329 -7.68 1.10 -22.92
CA GLY A 329 -9.04 0.60 -23.13
C GLY A 329 -9.09 -0.75 -23.83
N LEU A 330 -8.05 -1.58 -23.72
CA LEU A 330 -8.15 -2.98 -24.08
C LEU A 330 -8.89 -3.65 -22.92
N PRO A 331 -10.19 -4.01 -23.05
CA PRO A 331 -10.71 -5.07 -22.21
C PRO A 331 -9.70 -6.20 -22.25
N LEU A 332 -9.45 -6.88 -21.12
CA LEU A 332 -8.96 -8.24 -21.21
C LEU A 332 -10.02 -9.00 -22.02
N ARG A 333 -9.93 -8.98 -23.35
CA ARG A 333 -10.60 -9.94 -24.20
C ARG A 333 -9.85 -11.21 -23.89
N VAL A 334 -10.37 -11.94 -22.91
CA VAL A 334 -10.03 -13.33 -22.72
C VAL A 334 -10.49 -14.02 -24.00
N THR A 335 -9.59 -14.21 -24.95
CA THR A 335 -9.94 -14.88 -26.20
C THR A 335 -9.94 -16.36 -25.96
N GLN A 336 -10.82 -17.09 -26.65
CA GLN A 336 -10.73 -18.54 -26.62
C GLN A 336 -9.37 -18.94 -27.22
N GLY A 337 -8.51 -19.55 -26.42
CA GLY A 337 -7.21 -20.06 -26.83
C GLY A 337 -7.34 -21.50 -27.33
N PHE A 338 -6.52 -21.87 -28.32
CA PHE A 338 -6.49 -23.23 -28.87
C PHE A 338 -5.21 -24.01 -28.52
N LEU A 339 -4.20 -23.31 -27.97
CA LEU A 339 -2.88 -23.88 -27.73
C LEU A 339 -2.63 -24.01 -26.23
N ARG A 340 -2.52 -25.26 -25.80
CA ARG A 340 -2.03 -25.65 -24.48
C ARG A 340 -0.51 -25.48 -24.41
N ARG A 341 0.02 -24.99 -23.30
CA ARG A 341 1.47 -24.92 -23.10
C ARG A 341 2.01 -26.30 -22.69
N PRO A 342 3.16 -26.78 -23.20
CA PRO A 342 3.72 -28.08 -22.81
C PRO A 342 3.94 -28.22 -21.30
N GLU A 343 4.23 -27.13 -20.60
CA GLU A 343 4.44 -27.10 -19.15
C GLU A 343 3.13 -27.28 -18.35
N GLU A 344 1.96 -27.11 -18.98
CA GLU A 344 0.65 -27.37 -18.38
C GLU A 344 0.33 -28.88 -18.32
N ASP A 345 1.03 -29.71 -19.11
CA ASP A 345 0.86 -31.17 -19.08
C ASP A 345 1.29 -31.75 -17.72
N GLU A 346 2.25 -31.11 -17.04
CA GLU A 346 2.70 -31.50 -15.69
C GLU A 346 1.65 -31.20 -14.59
N PHE A 347 0.63 -30.39 -14.90
CA PHE A 347 -0.46 -30.06 -13.97
C PHE A 347 -1.70 -30.95 -14.15
N ILE A 348 -1.69 -31.89 -15.12
CA ILE A 348 -2.81 -32.83 -15.31
C ILE A 348 -2.91 -33.75 -14.09
N ASP A 349 -3.86 -33.49 -13.21
CA ASP A 349 -4.57 -34.59 -12.60
C ASP A 349 -5.57 -35.11 -13.63
N LYS A 350 -5.76 -36.44 -13.70
CA LYS A 350 -6.73 -37.07 -14.62
C LYS A 350 -8.19 -36.70 -14.30
N ALA A 351 -8.41 -35.65 -13.49
CA ALA A 351 -9.71 -35.14 -13.08
C ALA A 351 -10.44 -34.44 -14.23
N TYR A 352 -9.70 -33.81 -15.16
CA TYR A 352 -10.28 -33.22 -16.36
C TYR A 352 -11.09 -34.24 -17.17
N ASP A 353 -10.48 -35.41 -17.44
CA ASP A 353 -11.10 -36.49 -18.23
C ASP A 353 -12.32 -37.11 -17.52
N GLN A 354 -12.44 -36.91 -16.21
CA GLN A 354 -13.53 -37.45 -15.38
C GLN A 354 -14.64 -36.41 -15.13
N CYS A 355 -14.45 -35.16 -15.56
CA CYS A 355 -15.41 -34.09 -15.33
C CYS A 355 -16.47 -34.09 -16.42
N SER A 356 -17.73 -34.25 -16.02
CA SER A 356 -18.88 -34.23 -16.94
C SER A 356 -19.48 -32.84 -17.18
N ARG A 357 -18.91 -31.78 -16.58
CA ARG A 357 -19.43 -30.41 -16.70
C ARG A 357 -19.11 -29.83 -18.07
N ASN A 358 -20.01 -29.00 -18.61
CA ASN A 358 -19.74 -28.30 -19.87
C ASN A 358 -18.81 -27.10 -19.62
N HIS A 359 -17.51 -27.31 -19.80
CA HIS A 359 -16.49 -26.29 -19.58
C HIS A 359 -16.60 -25.12 -20.57
N MET A 360 -17.14 -25.35 -21.77
CA MET A 360 -17.32 -24.28 -22.76
C MET A 360 -18.43 -23.31 -22.36
N ASP A 361 -19.57 -23.82 -21.89
CA ASP A 361 -20.66 -22.99 -21.39
C ASP A 361 -20.23 -22.25 -20.11
N LEU A 362 -19.52 -22.94 -19.22
CA LEU A 362 -19.00 -22.36 -17.98
C LEU A 362 -18.01 -21.23 -18.25
N GLY A 363 -17.05 -21.45 -19.15
CA GLY A 363 -16.08 -20.43 -19.55
C GLY A 363 -16.74 -19.26 -20.27
N ALA A 364 -17.72 -19.53 -21.15
CA ALA A 364 -18.48 -18.49 -21.82
C ALA A 364 -19.26 -17.61 -20.81
N HIS A 365 -19.89 -18.19 -19.79
CA HIS A 365 -20.62 -17.43 -18.77
C HIS A 365 -19.69 -16.55 -17.92
N ILE A 366 -18.53 -17.10 -17.54
CA ILE A 366 -17.50 -16.35 -16.81
C ILE A 366 -17.00 -15.19 -17.66
N ILE A 367 -16.78 -15.40 -18.97
CA ILE A 367 -16.09 -14.43 -19.82
C ILE A 367 -17.01 -13.38 -20.45
N GLN A 368 -18.24 -13.74 -20.80
CA GLN A 368 -19.23 -12.82 -21.39
C GLN A 368 -19.61 -11.67 -20.44
N SER A 369 -19.41 -11.87 -19.12
CA SER A 369 -19.65 -10.87 -18.08
C SER A 369 -18.36 -10.27 -17.49
N THR A 370 -17.17 -10.66 -17.97
CA THR A 370 -15.86 -10.08 -17.60
C THR A 370 -15.41 -9.03 -18.59
N GLY A 371 -15.98 -7.84 -18.52
CA GLY A 371 -15.15 -6.71 -18.87
C GLY A 371 -14.12 -6.47 -17.76
N GLY A 372 -12.94 -5.97 -18.12
CA GLY A 372 -11.88 -5.60 -17.17
C GLY A 372 -12.12 -4.23 -16.52
N THR A 373 -13.34 -3.68 -16.61
CA THR A 373 -13.64 -2.33 -16.15
C THR A 373 -14.18 -2.33 -14.73
N PHE A 374 -14.14 -1.17 -14.08
CA PHE A 374 -14.72 -1.00 -12.75
C PHE A 374 -16.25 -1.21 -12.75
N GLU A 375 -16.93 -0.89 -13.86
CA GLU A 375 -18.36 -1.16 -14.04
C GLU A 375 -18.67 -2.66 -13.92
N ASP A 376 -17.94 -3.50 -14.64
CA ASP A 376 -18.18 -4.95 -14.68
C ASP A 376 -17.97 -5.59 -13.30
N LEU A 377 -16.98 -5.09 -12.56
CA LEU A 377 -16.69 -5.49 -11.19
C LEU A 377 -17.86 -5.17 -10.25
N LEU A 378 -18.35 -3.93 -10.30
CA LEU A 378 -19.47 -3.49 -9.48
C LEU A 378 -20.77 -4.26 -9.82
N GLN A 379 -21.04 -4.46 -11.10
CA GLN A 379 -22.20 -5.24 -11.56
C GLN A 379 -22.13 -6.67 -11.04
N SER A 380 -20.96 -7.30 -11.12
CA SER A 380 -20.81 -8.69 -10.69
C SER A 380 -21.00 -8.84 -9.19
N VAL A 381 -20.39 -7.97 -8.36
CA VAL A 381 -20.59 -7.98 -6.90
C VAL A 381 -22.08 -7.89 -6.57
N ARG A 382 -22.83 -7.02 -7.28
CA ARG A 382 -24.28 -6.88 -7.08
C ARG A 382 -25.06 -8.11 -7.54
N THR A 383 -24.75 -8.64 -8.72
CA THR A 383 -25.38 -9.86 -9.24
C THR A 383 -25.21 -11.02 -8.26
N ILE A 384 -24.02 -11.17 -7.69
CA ILE A 384 -23.71 -12.25 -6.74
C ILE A 384 -24.49 -12.08 -5.43
N ALA A 385 -24.52 -10.85 -4.88
CA ALA A 385 -25.35 -10.54 -3.72
C ALA A 385 -26.85 -10.75 -3.97
N THR A 386 -27.28 -10.76 -5.23
CA THR A 386 -28.67 -11.01 -5.63
C THR A 386 -28.94 -12.51 -5.82
N ILE A 387 -28.02 -13.26 -6.43
CA ILE A 387 -28.13 -14.71 -6.65
C ILE A 387 -28.04 -15.47 -5.31
N TYR A 388 -27.16 -15.03 -4.41
CA TYR A 388 -26.93 -15.66 -3.11
C TYR A 388 -27.25 -14.69 -1.96
N PRO A 389 -28.55 -14.43 -1.68
CA PRO A 389 -28.96 -13.44 -0.69
C PRO A 389 -28.56 -13.82 0.75
N HIS A 390 -28.26 -15.10 1.02
CA HIS A 390 -27.74 -15.56 2.31
C HIS A 390 -26.24 -15.29 2.48
N ILE A 391 -25.53 -14.96 1.41
CA ILE A 391 -24.10 -14.64 1.43
C ILE A 391 -23.93 -13.13 1.58
N THR A 392 -23.34 -12.71 2.70
CA THR A 392 -22.95 -11.32 2.90
C THR A 392 -21.58 -11.10 2.28
N VAL A 393 -21.51 -10.27 1.24
CA VAL A 393 -20.24 -9.86 0.62
C VAL A 393 -19.72 -8.60 1.31
N LYS A 394 -18.45 -8.61 1.72
CA LYS A 394 -17.76 -7.50 2.40
C LYS A 394 -16.37 -7.25 1.80
N PRO A 395 -15.78 -6.07 1.95
CA PRO A 395 -14.38 -5.88 1.64
C PRO A 395 -13.48 -6.57 2.69
N VAL A 396 -12.32 -7.10 2.29
CA VAL A 396 -11.32 -7.71 3.20
C VAL A 396 -10.84 -6.72 4.26
N THR A 397 -10.54 -5.51 3.81
CA THR A 397 -10.17 -4.37 4.64
C THR A 397 -11.33 -3.38 4.62
N ILE A 398 -11.84 -3.03 5.81
CA ILE A 398 -12.75 -1.90 5.95
C ILE A 398 -11.93 -0.66 5.57
N PRO A 399 -12.29 0.06 4.50
CA PRO A 399 -11.41 1.09 3.96
C PRO A 399 -11.24 2.20 4.99
N GLY A 400 -10.00 2.59 5.25
CA GLY A 400 -9.72 3.96 5.68
C GLY A 400 -10.04 4.94 4.54
N VAL A 401 -9.73 4.57 3.29
CA VAL A 401 -9.84 5.42 2.10
C VAL A 401 -9.80 4.53 0.83
N VAL A 402 -10.62 4.82 -0.18
CA VAL A 402 -10.54 4.22 -1.53
C VAL A 402 -10.10 5.29 -2.50
N GLU A 403 -9.03 5.07 -3.24
CA GLU A 403 -8.53 6.06 -4.21
C GLU A 403 -8.93 5.66 -5.62
N LEU A 404 -9.51 6.62 -6.35
CA LEU A 404 -9.98 6.43 -7.72
C LEU A 404 -9.53 7.58 -8.61
N GLN A 405 -9.19 7.28 -9.85
CA GLN A 405 -9.14 8.28 -10.90
C GLN A 405 -10.57 8.59 -11.36
N PRO A 406 -10.97 9.87 -11.57
CA PRO A 406 -12.32 10.21 -12.05
C PRO A 406 -12.74 9.45 -13.31
N PHE A 407 -11.77 9.14 -14.16
CA PHE A 407 -11.92 8.44 -15.42
C PHE A 407 -12.31 6.96 -15.31
N GLN A 408 -12.22 6.36 -14.12
CA GLN A 408 -12.67 4.98 -13.90
C GLN A 408 -14.20 4.87 -13.84
N LEU A 409 -14.89 5.99 -13.59
CA LEU A 409 -16.35 6.08 -13.51
C LEU A 409 -16.98 6.83 -14.69
N VAL A 410 -16.15 7.38 -15.57
CA VAL A 410 -16.55 8.16 -16.74
C VAL A 410 -16.06 7.45 -18.00
N ALA A 411 -16.92 7.27 -18.99
CA ALA A 411 -16.57 6.52 -20.19
C ALA A 411 -15.67 7.35 -21.14
N LEU A 412 -14.35 7.36 -20.90
CA LEU A 412 -13.37 8.07 -21.75
C LEU A 412 -13.09 7.37 -23.09
N ASN A 413 -13.05 6.04 -23.11
CA ASN A 413 -12.62 5.25 -24.28
C ASN A 413 -13.77 4.90 -25.24
N GLN A 414 -14.47 5.93 -25.73
CA GLN A 414 -15.63 5.74 -26.62
C GLN A 414 -15.25 5.35 -28.05
N ASN A 415 -14.02 5.62 -28.47
CA ASN A 415 -13.60 5.39 -29.85
C ASN A 415 -12.89 4.05 -30.10
N HIS A 416 -12.38 3.36 -29.07
CA HIS A 416 -11.84 2.01 -29.25
C HIS A 416 -12.93 0.94 -29.40
N ARG A 417 -14.13 1.16 -28.83
CA ARG A 417 -15.29 0.29 -29.07
C ARG A 417 -15.90 0.44 -30.48
N ARG A 418 -15.52 1.47 -31.26
CA ARG A 418 -16.00 1.63 -32.65
C ARG A 418 -15.39 0.64 -33.65
N LEU A 419 -14.37 -0.13 -33.27
CA LEU A 419 -13.80 -1.19 -34.13
C LEU A 419 -14.74 -2.40 -34.33
N GLY A 420 -15.98 -2.38 -33.82
CA GLY A 420 -16.98 -3.41 -34.08
C GLY A 420 -18.45 -3.01 -33.88
N ILE A 421 -18.77 -1.72 -33.70
CA ILE A 421 -20.15 -1.24 -33.54
C ILE A 421 -20.60 -0.58 -34.85
N ALA A 422 -21.78 -0.97 -35.33
CA ALA A 422 -22.37 -0.44 -36.56
C ALA A 422 -22.45 1.10 -36.54
N PRO A 423 -22.18 1.78 -37.67
CA PRO A 423 -22.34 3.23 -37.77
C PRO A 423 -23.82 3.59 -37.52
N GLY A 424 -24.08 4.36 -36.45
CA GLY A 424 -25.44 4.81 -36.09
C GLY A 424 -25.91 4.49 -34.67
N ALA A 425 -25.11 3.78 -33.86
CA ALA A 425 -25.46 3.56 -32.45
C ALA A 425 -25.50 4.88 -31.65
N PRO A 426 -26.48 5.08 -30.76
CA PRO A 426 -26.56 6.27 -29.90
C PRO A 426 -25.29 6.41 -29.04
N PRO A 427 -24.91 7.64 -28.65
CA PRO A 427 -23.74 7.85 -27.82
C PRO A 427 -23.86 7.02 -26.52
N PRO A 428 -22.82 6.27 -26.14
CA PRO A 428 -22.87 5.43 -24.96
C PRO A 428 -23.10 6.31 -23.71
N VAL A 429 -24.08 5.90 -22.92
CA VAL A 429 -24.43 6.52 -21.64
C VAL A 429 -23.28 6.31 -20.65
N ASP A 430 -22.93 7.35 -19.88
CA ASP A 430 -21.91 7.24 -18.83
C ASP A 430 -22.29 6.15 -17.82
N VAL A 431 -21.27 5.48 -17.27
CA VAL A 431 -21.44 4.38 -16.31
C VAL A 431 -22.34 4.81 -15.16
N THR A 432 -22.06 5.97 -14.56
CA THR A 432 -22.84 6.48 -13.43
C THR A 432 -24.26 6.91 -13.79
N ALA A 433 -24.53 7.22 -15.07
CA ALA A 433 -25.86 7.62 -15.53
C ALA A 433 -26.80 6.43 -15.73
N LYS A 434 -26.30 5.18 -15.75
CA LYS A 434 -27.12 3.98 -15.84
C LYS A 434 -27.87 3.74 -14.52
N PRO A 435 -29.20 3.51 -14.53
CA PRO A 435 -29.98 3.26 -13.31
C PRO A 435 -29.43 2.09 -12.48
N GLU A 436 -29.04 0.98 -13.13
CA GLU A 436 -28.46 -0.19 -12.49
C GLU A 436 -27.19 0.18 -11.69
N MET A 437 -26.34 1.04 -12.25
CA MET A 437 -25.11 1.49 -11.60
C MET A 437 -25.39 2.43 -10.43
N GLN A 438 -26.41 3.28 -10.52
CA GLN A 438 -26.82 4.12 -9.39
C GLN A 438 -27.35 3.28 -8.23
N ASP A 439 -28.07 2.20 -8.52
CA ASP A 439 -28.53 1.25 -7.51
C ASP A 439 -27.35 0.53 -6.84
N ILE A 440 -26.33 0.17 -7.61
CA ILE A 440 -25.10 -0.44 -7.08
C ILE A 440 -24.34 0.55 -6.20
N LEU A 441 -24.14 1.79 -6.65
CA LEU A 441 -23.46 2.83 -5.88
C LEU A 441 -24.21 3.13 -4.58
N ARG A 442 -25.54 3.17 -4.61
CA ARG A 442 -26.38 3.32 -3.41
C ARG A 442 -26.18 2.14 -2.46
N TRP A 443 -26.16 0.92 -2.98
CA TRP A 443 -25.92 -0.29 -2.20
C TRP A 443 -24.52 -0.27 -1.57
N LEU A 444 -23.47 0.11 -2.31
CA LEU A 444 -22.09 0.23 -1.80
C LEU A 444 -21.97 1.30 -0.71
N ALA A 445 -22.60 2.46 -0.92
CA ALA A 445 -22.60 3.53 0.07
C ALA A 445 -23.28 3.09 1.37
N ALA A 446 -24.40 2.36 1.27
CA ALA A 446 -25.17 1.88 2.41
C ALA A 446 -24.50 0.71 3.14
N GLN A 447 -23.99 -0.29 2.40
CA GLN A 447 -23.46 -1.52 2.98
C GLN A 447 -21.98 -1.44 3.32
N TRP A 448 -21.17 -0.75 2.51
CA TRP A 448 -19.71 -0.76 2.60
C TRP A 448 -19.13 0.61 2.96
N HIS A 449 -19.98 1.60 3.27
CA HIS A 449 -19.56 2.98 3.55
C HIS A 449 -18.64 3.55 2.45
N PHE A 450 -18.93 3.22 1.20
CA PHE A 450 -18.14 3.63 0.05
C PHE A 450 -18.06 5.16 -0.06
N LYS A 451 -16.86 5.71 0.17
CA LYS A 451 -16.56 7.15 0.16
C LYS A 451 -15.22 7.38 -0.58
N PRO A 452 -15.21 7.26 -1.91
CA PRO A 452 -13.97 7.31 -2.68
C PRO A 452 -13.34 8.70 -2.63
N ILE A 453 -12.03 8.72 -2.80
CA ILE A 453 -11.19 9.91 -2.98
C ILE A 453 -10.75 9.93 -4.43
N PHE A 454 -11.12 11.00 -5.12
CA PHE A 454 -10.74 11.22 -6.50
C PHE A 454 -9.34 11.82 -6.56
N VAL A 455 -8.38 11.03 -7.03
CA VAL A 455 -7.01 11.47 -7.28
C VAL A 455 -7.03 12.36 -8.51
N TRP A 456 -6.72 13.64 -8.31
CA TRP A 456 -6.89 14.67 -9.33
C TRP A 456 -5.67 14.88 -10.23
N GLY A 457 -4.55 14.21 -9.92
CA GLY A 457 -3.23 14.44 -10.54
C GLY A 457 -3.22 14.52 -12.08
N HIS A 458 -4.01 13.71 -12.78
CA HIS A 458 -4.05 13.70 -14.25
C HIS A 458 -4.91 14.81 -14.86
N LEU A 459 -5.79 15.45 -14.08
CA LEU A 459 -6.55 16.64 -14.46
C LEU A 459 -5.79 17.94 -14.15
N MET A 460 -4.62 17.82 -13.49
CA MET A 460 -3.71 18.91 -13.16
C MET A 460 -2.74 19.14 -14.32
N CYS A 461 -3.12 19.95 -15.30
CA CYS A 461 -2.17 20.64 -16.20
C CYS A 461 -2.95 21.54 -17.17
N ASP A 462 -2.32 22.62 -17.61
CA ASP A 462 -2.78 23.41 -18.75
C ASP A 462 -2.68 22.63 -20.09
N ALA A 463 -1.93 21.52 -20.10
CA ALA A 463 -1.84 20.57 -21.23
C ALA A 463 -2.92 19.48 -21.22
N PHE A 464 -3.94 19.55 -20.35
CA PHE A 464 -5.06 18.61 -20.38
C PHE A 464 -6.00 18.90 -21.57
N PRO A 465 -6.46 17.87 -22.33
CA PRO A 465 -6.31 16.42 -22.12
C PRO A 465 -5.15 15.78 -22.89
N GLU A 466 -4.25 16.55 -23.50
CA GLU A 466 -3.13 16.02 -24.28
C GLU A 466 -2.21 15.12 -23.44
N ASN A 467 -2.11 15.40 -22.14
CA ASN A 467 -1.39 14.56 -21.17
C ASN A 467 -2.05 13.18 -20.88
N LEU A 468 -3.30 12.97 -21.30
CA LEU A 468 -3.98 11.68 -21.22
C LEU A 468 -3.72 10.79 -22.45
N GLU A 469 -3.18 11.34 -23.54
CA GLU A 469 -2.88 10.55 -24.72
C GLU A 469 -1.73 9.58 -24.40
N PRO A 470 -1.89 8.26 -24.63
CA PRO A 470 -0.80 7.32 -24.41
C PRO A 470 0.38 7.71 -25.31
N SER A 471 1.55 7.97 -24.72
CA SER A 471 2.80 8.11 -25.46
C SER A 471 3.17 6.75 -26.06
N GLY A 472 2.57 6.44 -27.22
CA GLY A 472 2.82 5.25 -28.02
C GLY A 472 4.22 5.28 -28.65
N PHE A 473 5.25 5.08 -27.83
CA PHE A 473 6.64 4.92 -28.28
C PHE A 473 7.03 3.47 -28.60
N MET A 474 6.08 2.53 -28.52
CA MET A 474 6.28 1.18 -29.06
C MET A 474 5.62 1.08 -30.43
N MET A 475 6.45 0.88 -31.47
CA MET A 475 6.06 0.56 -32.85
C MET A 475 5.74 1.72 -33.80
N GLY A 476 6.54 2.80 -33.83
CA GLY A 476 6.87 3.59 -35.04
C GLY A 476 5.75 4.17 -35.93
N LYS A 477 4.48 4.03 -35.55
CA LYS A 477 3.29 4.54 -36.25
C LYS A 477 2.33 5.07 -35.20
N PRO A 478 1.94 6.36 -35.27
CA PRO A 478 0.89 6.86 -34.39
C PRO A 478 -0.42 6.10 -34.72
N PRO A 479 -1.09 5.50 -33.73
CA PRO A 479 -2.42 4.93 -33.96
C PRO A 479 -3.38 6.04 -34.45
N PRO A 480 -4.40 5.71 -35.26
CA PRO A 480 -5.40 6.68 -35.72
C PRO A 480 -6.10 7.28 -34.49
N ARG A 481 -5.90 8.59 -34.29
CA ARG A 481 -6.25 9.32 -33.06
C ARG A 481 -7.75 9.54 -32.95
N PRO A 482 -8.41 9.06 -31.90
CA PRO A 482 -9.61 9.71 -31.41
C PRO A 482 -9.21 10.81 -30.43
N THR A 483 -9.27 12.06 -30.88
CA THR A 483 -9.06 13.23 -30.00
C THR A 483 -10.14 13.25 -28.94
N ILE A 484 -9.79 13.00 -27.68
CA ILE A 484 -10.71 13.18 -26.55
C ILE A 484 -10.88 14.70 -26.37
N GLN A 485 -12.11 15.21 -26.48
CA GLN A 485 -12.36 16.64 -26.27
C GLN A 485 -12.40 16.97 -24.78
N LYS A 486 -11.68 18.02 -24.38
CA LYS A 486 -11.61 18.52 -22.99
C LYS A 486 -13.00 18.70 -22.39
N ASP A 487 -13.86 19.44 -23.09
CA ASP A 487 -15.19 19.83 -22.62
C ASP A 487 -16.09 18.62 -22.37
N ASP A 488 -16.03 17.61 -23.26
CA ASP A 488 -16.78 16.37 -23.10
C ASP A 488 -16.38 15.63 -21.82
N VAL A 489 -15.09 15.55 -21.51
CA VAL A 489 -14.62 14.87 -20.30
C VAL A 489 -15.08 15.61 -19.05
N LEU A 490 -14.94 16.93 -19.02
CA LEU A 490 -15.33 17.76 -17.87
C LEU A 490 -16.85 17.73 -17.64
N LEU A 491 -17.65 17.71 -18.71
CA LEU A 491 -19.11 17.59 -18.61
C LEU A 491 -19.53 16.25 -17.99
N ARG A 492 -18.85 15.16 -18.37
CA ARG A 492 -19.14 13.83 -17.81
C ARG A 492 -18.72 13.71 -16.35
N ILE A 493 -17.56 14.27 -15.98
CA ILE A 493 -17.13 14.36 -14.57
C ILE A 493 -18.13 15.17 -13.75
N PHE A 494 -18.65 16.27 -14.31
CA PHE A 494 -19.71 17.04 -13.67
C PHE A 494 -20.98 16.19 -13.46
N GLY A 495 -21.43 15.46 -14.48
CA GLY A 495 -22.56 14.53 -14.38
C GLY A 495 -22.35 13.46 -13.30
N MET A 496 -21.16 12.88 -13.22
CA MET A 496 -20.77 11.94 -12.15
C MET A 496 -20.92 12.59 -10.77
N ALA A 497 -20.38 13.80 -10.57
CA ALA A 497 -20.45 14.50 -9.29
C ALA A 497 -21.90 14.80 -8.87
N VAL A 498 -22.76 15.22 -9.81
CA VAL A 498 -24.19 15.44 -9.54
C VAL A 498 -24.86 14.15 -9.05
N ILE A 499 -24.60 13.02 -9.71
CA ILE A 499 -25.16 11.72 -9.33
C ILE A 499 -24.67 11.28 -7.95
N PHE A 500 -23.39 11.50 -7.64
CA PHE A 500 -22.86 11.19 -6.30
C PHE A 500 -23.57 12.00 -5.21
N ARG A 501 -23.85 13.28 -5.47
CA ARG A 501 -24.62 14.13 -4.55
C ARG A 501 -26.06 13.64 -4.38
N THR A 502 -26.75 13.22 -5.44
CA THR A 502 -28.11 12.66 -5.32
C THR A 502 -28.14 11.34 -4.53
N LEU A 503 -27.04 10.58 -4.56
CA LEU A 503 -26.86 9.36 -3.79
C LEU A 503 -26.31 9.59 -2.37
N ASN A 504 -26.11 10.85 -1.95
CA ASN A 504 -25.50 11.23 -0.67
C ASN A 504 -24.08 10.64 -0.45
N ILE A 505 -23.32 10.50 -1.53
CA ILE A 505 -21.91 10.09 -1.49
C ILE A 505 -21.05 11.37 -1.53
N PRO A 506 -20.12 11.58 -0.56
CA PRO A 506 -19.33 12.79 -0.51
C PRO A 506 -18.33 12.88 -1.66
N ILE A 507 -18.13 14.09 -2.19
CA ILE A 507 -17.12 14.36 -3.22
C ILE A 507 -15.80 14.70 -2.53
N ARG A 508 -14.85 13.76 -2.54
CA ARG A 508 -13.54 13.91 -1.90
C ARG A 508 -12.48 13.97 -2.99
N VAL A 509 -11.64 14.99 -2.98
CA VAL A 509 -10.61 15.21 -4.01
C VAL A 509 -9.24 15.22 -3.34
N SER A 510 -8.28 14.53 -3.95
CA SER A 510 -6.88 14.54 -3.52
C SER A 510 -5.96 15.07 -4.61
N ILE A 511 -5.07 15.97 -4.21
CA ILE A 511 -4.04 16.60 -5.04
C ILE A 511 -2.68 16.22 -4.46
N GLY A 512 -1.82 15.68 -5.33
CA GLY A 512 -0.43 15.33 -4.97
C GLY A 512 -0.22 13.96 -4.32
N HIS A 513 -1.29 13.17 -4.13
CA HIS A 513 -1.18 11.79 -3.68
C HIS A 513 -0.50 10.91 -4.75
N ARG A 514 0.74 10.49 -4.48
CA ARG A 514 1.51 9.57 -5.31
C ARG A 514 1.70 8.26 -4.55
N SER A 515 0.69 7.40 -4.58
CA SER A 515 0.77 6.04 -4.02
C SER A 515 1.72 5.12 -4.80
N ASN A 516 2.28 5.57 -5.92
CA ASN A 516 3.30 4.87 -6.69
C ASN A 516 4.56 5.75 -6.78
N PRO A 517 5.68 5.42 -6.09
CA PRO A 517 6.96 6.10 -6.26
C PRO A 517 7.59 5.68 -7.60
N SER A 518 6.93 5.99 -8.71
CA SER A 518 7.37 5.60 -10.05
C SER A 518 7.44 6.81 -10.97
N SER A 519 8.52 7.57 -10.83
CA SER A 519 9.37 7.93 -11.97
C SER A 519 10.74 8.40 -11.46
N PRO A 520 11.84 7.67 -11.75
CA PRO A 520 13.20 8.10 -11.42
C PRO A 520 13.72 9.23 -12.32
N HIS A 521 12.84 9.90 -13.09
CA HIS A 521 13.22 10.91 -14.07
C HIS A 521 13.17 12.34 -13.49
N GLY A 522 14.29 12.74 -12.90
CA GLY A 522 14.72 14.14 -12.83
C GLY A 522 14.02 15.04 -11.80
N ILE A 523 14.56 16.27 -11.69
CA ILE A 523 14.14 17.32 -10.74
C ILE A 523 12.67 17.74 -10.97
N ASP A 524 12.20 17.68 -12.22
CA ASP A 524 10.85 18.08 -12.62
C ASP A 524 9.74 17.09 -12.22
N GLY A 525 10.09 15.83 -11.98
CA GLY A 525 9.11 14.78 -11.69
C GLY A 525 8.33 14.99 -10.40
N SER A 526 8.72 15.93 -9.55
CA SER A 526 8.24 16.12 -8.17
C SER A 526 7.37 17.37 -7.94
N LEU A 527 7.32 18.27 -8.92
CA LEU A 527 6.63 19.55 -8.84
C LEU A 527 5.17 19.40 -9.27
N LEU A 528 4.26 20.16 -8.66
CA LEU A 528 2.87 20.25 -9.10
C LEU A 528 2.69 21.32 -10.19
N PHE A 529 3.56 22.33 -10.22
CA PHE A 529 3.47 23.49 -11.11
C PHE A 529 4.69 23.62 -12.03
N GLY A 530 4.66 22.81 -13.10
CA GLY A 530 5.62 22.86 -14.21
C GLY A 530 5.27 23.93 -15.25
N ASP A 531 6.28 24.50 -15.92
CA ASP A 531 6.02 25.21 -17.17
C ASP A 531 5.48 24.20 -18.20
N PHE A 532 4.48 24.59 -18.99
CA PHE A 532 3.87 23.70 -19.96
C PHE A 532 4.16 24.17 -21.39
N LYS A 533 4.25 23.21 -22.30
CA LYS A 533 4.44 23.45 -23.72
C LYS A 533 3.08 23.62 -24.38
N THR A 534 2.92 24.69 -25.15
CA THR A 534 1.74 24.92 -25.99
C THR A 534 2.17 25.30 -27.41
N LEU A 535 1.28 25.13 -28.37
CA LEU A 535 1.55 25.44 -29.77
C LEU A 535 0.67 26.61 -30.21
N VAL A 536 1.30 27.69 -30.66
CA VAL A 536 0.61 28.90 -31.11
C VAL A 536 0.82 29.07 -32.61
N GLY A 537 -0.24 29.44 -33.33
CA GLY A 537 -0.25 29.59 -34.79
C GLY A 537 -0.92 28.41 -35.51
N GLN A 538 -1.16 28.56 -36.82
CA GLN A 538 -1.71 27.52 -37.70
C GLN A 538 -0.78 27.26 -38.88
N GLY A 539 -0.74 26.03 -39.38
CA GLY A 539 0.04 25.68 -40.58
C GLY A 539 1.55 25.86 -40.39
N LEU A 540 2.19 26.60 -41.32
CA LEU A 540 3.63 26.85 -41.33
C LEU A 540 4.10 27.81 -40.23
N ASP A 541 3.18 28.57 -39.60
CA ASP A 541 3.48 29.52 -38.52
C ASP A 541 3.32 28.90 -37.12
N ARG A 542 3.15 27.57 -37.03
CA ARG A 542 3.00 26.86 -35.76
C ARG A 542 4.33 26.85 -35.01
N ARG A 543 4.42 27.58 -33.90
CA ARG A 543 5.59 27.62 -33.02
C ARG A 543 5.26 27.05 -31.64
N GLU A 544 6.22 26.32 -31.07
CA GLU A 544 6.16 25.82 -29.71
C GLU A 544 6.56 26.94 -28.74
N LEU A 545 5.71 27.19 -27.74
CA LEU A 545 5.94 28.14 -26.66
C LEU A 545 5.89 27.40 -25.32
N ILE A 546 6.80 27.76 -24.43
CA ILE A 546 6.77 27.32 -23.03
C ILE A 546 6.14 28.45 -22.23
N LEU A 547 5.05 28.16 -21.53
CA LEU A 547 4.30 29.11 -20.72
C LEU A 547 4.30 28.68 -19.24
N PRO A 548 4.29 29.62 -18.29
CA PRO A 548 4.18 29.30 -16.88
C PRO A 548 2.80 28.73 -16.56
N SER A 549 2.74 27.78 -15.62
CA SER A 549 1.47 27.13 -15.25
C SER A 549 0.43 28.15 -14.80
N GLN A 550 -0.77 28.05 -15.36
CA GLN A 550 -1.94 28.80 -14.90
C GLN A 550 -2.64 28.14 -13.72
N ALA A 551 -2.15 27.00 -13.22
CA ALA A 551 -2.78 26.23 -12.15
C ALA A 551 -4.25 25.91 -12.45
N SER A 552 -4.57 25.56 -13.70
CA SER A 552 -5.92 25.16 -14.11
C SER A 552 -6.14 23.68 -13.83
N PHE A 553 -6.94 23.39 -12.81
CA PHE A 553 -7.27 22.03 -12.33
C PHE A 553 -8.60 21.55 -12.92
N ASN A 554 -9.26 22.37 -13.72
CA ASN A 554 -10.58 22.08 -14.29
C ASN A 554 -11.65 21.77 -13.22
N LEU A 555 -11.50 22.37 -12.03
CA LEU A 555 -12.40 22.14 -10.90
C LEU A 555 -13.64 23.05 -10.93
N SER A 556 -13.71 24.09 -11.78
CA SER A 556 -14.76 25.12 -11.67
C SER A 556 -16.18 24.55 -11.79
N ASN A 557 -16.36 23.47 -12.56
CA ASN A 557 -17.65 22.79 -12.68
C ASN A 557 -18.09 22.05 -11.40
N ILE A 558 -17.15 21.57 -10.59
CA ILE A 558 -17.44 20.71 -9.44
C ILE A 558 -17.04 21.29 -8.09
N ALA A 559 -16.29 22.39 -8.05
CA ALA A 559 -15.69 22.94 -6.83
C ALA A 559 -16.73 23.20 -5.74
N HIS A 560 -17.91 23.69 -6.12
CA HIS A 560 -19.02 23.92 -5.21
C HIS A 560 -19.64 22.65 -4.63
N MET A 561 -19.36 21.47 -5.16
CA MET A 561 -19.84 20.17 -4.67
C MET A 561 -18.80 19.42 -3.82
N ILE A 562 -17.54 19.88 -3.77
CA ILE A 562 -16.46 19.21 -3.04
C ILE A 562 -16.71 19.29 -1.54
N ASP A 563 -16.73 18.13 -0.87
CA ASP A 563 -16.88 17.99 0.58
C ASP A 563 -15.52 17.89 1.28
N GLU A 564 -14.55 17.21 0.68
CA GLU A 564 -13.20 17.08 1.24
C GLU A 564 -12.13 17.37 0.19
N LEU A 565 -11.12 18.16 0.57
CA LEU A 565 -9.94 18.43 -0.24
C LEU A 565 -8.69 17.98 0.52
N ILE A 566 -7.86 17.20 -0.13
CA ILE A 566 -6.59 16.69 0.41
C ILE A 566 -5.47 17.23 -0.48
N ILE A 567 -4.48 17.88 0.11
CA ILE A 567 -3.30 18.39 -0.58
C ILE A 567 -2.07 17.83 0.11
N GLU A 568 -1.35 16.96 -0.58
CA GLU A 568 -0.20 16.24 -0.04
C GLU A 568 1.01 16.41 -0.96
N TYR A 569 2.15 16.75 -0.38
CA TYR A 569 3.45 16.66 -1.05
C TYR A 569 4.16 15.39 -0.61
N PRO A 570 4.77 14.65 -1.55
CA PRO A 570 5.60 13.53 -1.19
C PRO A 570 6.89 14.02 -0.52
N PHE A 571 7.51 13.17 0.29
CA PHE A 571 8.71 13.57 1.02
C PHE A 571 9.94 13.70 0.13
N ASP A 572 9.95 13.08 -1.06
CA ASP A 572 11.09 12.95 -1.99
C ASP A 572 11.26 14.12 -2.97
N VAL A 573 10.53 15.22 -2.77
CA VAL A 573 10.69 16.44 -3.57
C VAL A 573 12.15 16.94 -3.47
N PRO A 574 12.85 17.20 -4.59
CA PRO A 574 14.16 17.84 -4.62
C PRO A 574 14.14 19.15 -3.81
N GLY A 575 15.13 19.34 -2.93
CA GLY A 575 15.17 20.43 -1.97
C GLY A 575 14.47 20.14 -0.62
N VAL A 576 13.65 19.09 -0.52
CA VAL A 576 13.02 18.63 0.74
C VAL A 576 13.90 17.60 1.47
N ILE A 577 14.48 16.61 0.78
CA ILE A 577 15.36 15.60 1.40
C ILE A 577 16.83 16.01 1.33
N ASN A 578 17.55 15.87 2.44
CA ASN A 578 19.01 15.88 2.45
C ASN A 578 19.56 14.62 1.75
N SER A 579 19.97 14.73 0.49
CA SER A 579 20.82 13.71 -0.13
C SER A 579 22.25 13.86 0.37
N TRP A 580 22.64 13.09 1.39
CA TRP A 580 24.02 12.87 1.89
C TRP A 580 24.89 14.11 2.21
N THR A 581 24.39 15.32 1.97
CA THR A 581 25.13 16.59 1.99
C THR A 581 24.60 17.42 3.15
N ARG A 582 25.53 17.87 4.00
CA ARG A 582 25.27 18.61 5.25
C ARG A 582 24.80 20.06 5.04
N ASP A 583 24.40 20.43 3.84
CA ASP A 583 23.96 21.80 3.58
C ASP A 583 22.51 21.98 4.03
N SER A 584 22.29 22.89 4.98
CA SER A 584 20.97 23.22 5.53
C SER A 584 20.22 24.24 4.69
N SER A 585 20.89 24.94 3.77
CA SER A 585 20.28 25.92 2.87
C SER A 585 19.79 25.29 1.57
N LEU A 586 18.67 25.80 1.07
CA LEU A 586 18.21 25.53 -0.29
C LEU A 586 19.19 26.15 -1.29
N ARG A 587 19.44 25.47 -2.40
CA ARG A 587 20.19 26.05 -3.53
C ARG A 587 19.32 27.06 -4.26
N ALA A 588 19.91 28.05 -4.93
CA ALA A 588 19.16 29.05 -5.72
C ALA A 588 18.16 28.44 -6.72
N VAL A 589 18.52 27.30 -7.34
CA VAL A 589 17.61 26.56 -8.23
C VAL A 589 16.42 26.00 -7.45
N GLU A 590 16.66 25.38 -6.28
CA GLU A 590 15.59 24.84 -5.43
C GLU A 590 14.68 25.97 -4.89
N GLU A 591 15.25 27.13 -4.53
CA GLU A 591 14.48 28.31 -4.15
C GLU A 591 13.57 28.79 -5.28
N SER A 592 14.08 28.86 -6.51
CA SER A 592 13.27 29.24 -7.67
C SER A 592 12.10 28.27 -7.94
N LEU A 593 12.30 26.98 -7.68
CA LEU A 593 11.23 25.98 -7.77
C LEU A 593 10.17 26.19 -6.68
N PHE A 594 10.57 26.48 -5.45
CA PHE A 594 9.64 26.82 -4.37
C PHE A 594 8.84 28.09 -4.66
N GLU A 595 9.47 29.14 -5.21
CA GLU A 595 8.76 30.35 -5.63
C GLU A 595 7.71 30.04 -6.71
N ARG A 596 8.06 29.22 -7.70
CA ARG A 596 7.11 28.77 -8.73
C ARG A 596 5.92 28.01 -8.15
N GLU A 597 6.18 27.07 -7.23
CA GLU A 597 5.12 26.32 -6.55
C GLU A 597 4.20 27.23 -5.74
N MET A 598 4.75 28.24 -5.05
CA MET A 598 3.97 29.24 -4.32
C MET A 598 3.08 30.05 -5.27
N VAL A 599 3.62 30.53 -6.39
CA VAL A 599 2.82 31.24 -7.41
C VAL A 599 1.70 30.35 -7.97
N GLY A 600 1.98 29.08 -8.26
CA GLY A 600 0.97 28.12 -8.70
C GLY A 600 -0.16 27.93 -7.69
N TRP A 601 0.16 27.80 -6.40
CA TRP A 601 -0.86 27.72 -5.35
C TRP A 601 -1.65 29.00 -5.16
N ARG A 602 -1.01 30.18 -5.27
CA ARG A 602 -1.73 31.47 -5.21
C ARG A 602 -2.78 31.53 -6.32
N ARG A 603 -2.42 31.15 -7.56
CA ARG A 603 -3.36 31.04 -8.69
C ARG A 603 -4.47 30.04 -8.40
N PHE A 604 -4.14 28.86 -7.86
CA PHE A 604 -5.13 27.85 -7.47
C PHE A 604 -6.16 28.41 -6.46
N TRP A 605 -5.69 29.03 -5.38
CA TRP A 605 -6.58 29.57 -4.35
C TRP A 605 -7.40 30.76 -4.86
N ALA A 606 -6.82 31.63 -5.67
CA ALA A 606 -7.52 32.73 -6.33
C ALA A 606 -8.67 32.22 -7.22
N ARG A 607 -8.43 31.12 -7.95
CA ARG A 607 -9.42 30.54 -8.85
C ARG A 607 -10.53 29.77 -8.11
N TYR A 608 -10.18 28.91 -7.15
CA TYR A 608 -11.11 27.89 -6.67
C TYR A 608 -11.66 28.10 -5.25
N ALA A 609 -10.95 28.81 -4.36
CA ALA A 609 -11.31 28.85 -2.93
C ALA A 609 -12.76 29.33 -2.70
N ARG A 610 -13.14 30.42 -3.36
CA ARG A 610 -14.49 31.01 -3.28
C ARG A 610 -15.59 30.15 -3.90
N GLN A 611 -15.22 29.16 -4.71
CA GLN A 611 -16.16 28.24 -5.32
C GLN A 611 -16.54 27.08 -4.38
N MET A 612 -15.71 26.77 -3.38
CA MET A 612 -15.80 25.59 -2.52
C MET A 612 -16.85 25.71 -1.40
N LYS A 613 -18.11 25.96 -1.76
CA LYS A 613 -19.19 26.23 -0.80
C LYS A 613 -19.57 25.06 0.10
N ASN A 614 -19.35 23.82 -0.34
CA ASN A 614 -19.67 22.62 0.42
C ASN A 614 -18.46 22.00 1.13
N LEU A 615 -17.29 22.66 1.11
CA LEU A 615 -16.08 22.08 1.70
C LEU A 615 -16.21 21.96 3.21
N LYS A 616 -16.06 20.74 3.71
CA LYS A 616 -16.16 20.40 5.13
C LYS A 616 -14.80 20.05 5.75
N LYS A 617 -13.87 19.55 4.94
CA LYS A 617 -12.55 19.13 5.41
C LYS A 617 -11.47 19.52 4.40
N LEU A 618 -10.41 20.15 4.90
CA LEU A 618 -9.18 20.40 4.15
C LEU A 618 -8.03 19.74 4.91
N THR A 619 -7.41 18.72 4.31
CA THR A 619 -6.23 18.04 4.87
C THR A 619 -5.01 18.50 4.10
N VAL A 620 -3.98 18.96 4.82
CA VAL A 620 -2.76 19.48 4.22
C VAL A 620 -1.54 18.79 4.81
N HIS A 621 -0.65 18.34 3.94
CA HIS A 621 0.68 17.84 4.28
C HIS A 621 1.67 18.44 3.29
N ILE A 622 2.18 19.63 3.61
CA ILE A 622 2.93 20.46 2.67
C ILE A 622 4.17 21.09 3.32
N PRO A 623 5.18 21.52 2.54
CA PRO A 623 6.30 22.29 3.05
C PRO A 623 5.88 23.57 3.77
N SER A 624 6.52 23.88 4.91
CA SER A 624 6.14 25.03 5.74
C SER A 624 6.23 26.38 5.03
N LYS A 625 7.15 26.53 4.06
CA LYS A 625 7.31 27.76 3.28
C LYS A 625 6.06 28.04 2.45
N ILE A 626 5.54 27.01 1.77
CA ILE A 626 4.29 27.07 0.98
C ILE A 626 3.11 27.33 1.91
N TYR A 627 3.03 26.64 3.06
CA TYR A 627 1.95 26.84 4.03
C TYR A 627 1.87 28.29 4.57
N ARG A 628 3.02 28.92 4.84
CA ARG A 628 3.06 30.32 5.27
C ARG A 628 2.61 31.27 4.16
N ASP A 629 3.01 30.98 2.93
CA ASP A 629 2.61 31.78 1.77
C ASP A 629 1.09 31.75 1.53
N TRP A 630 0.46 30.59 1.74
CA TRP A 630 -1.00 30.44 1.69
C TRP A 630 -1.74 31.37 2.65
N GLY A 631 -1.13 31.72 3.79
CA GLY A 631 -1.64 32.69 4.75
C GLY A 631 -1.62 34.14 4.25
N ARG A 632 -1.31 34.38 2.98
CA ARG A 632 -1.43 35.69 2.30
C ARG A 632 -2.47 35.65 1.17
N CYS A 633 -2.99 34.48 0.84
CA CYS A 633 -3.96 34.29 -0.23
C CYS A 633 -5.37 34.69 0.24
N LYS A 634 -5.87 35.83 -0.26
CA LYS A 634 -7.20 36.36 0.09
C LYS A 634 -8.34 35.34 -0.11
N GLY A 635 -8.31 34.57 -1.20
CA GLY A 635 -9.33 33.54 -1.46
C GLY A 635 -9.38 32.45 -0.38
N LEU A 636 -8.22 32.03 0.13
CA LEU A 636 -8.14 31.04 1.20
C LEU A 636 -8.52 31.63 2.56
N HIS A 637 -8.18 32.91 2.82
CA HIS A 637 -8.66 33.63 4.00
C HIS A 637 -10.18 33.64 4.06
N GLU A 638 -10.84 34.03 2.97
CA GLU A 638 -12.30 34.06 2.93
C GLU A 638 -12.93 32.66 3.10
N LEU A 639 -12.34 31.62 2.51
CA LEU A 639 -12.78 30.23 2.69
C LEU A 639 -12.76 29.80 4.17
N LEU A 640 -11.70 30.17 4.90
CA LEU A 640 -11.46 29.76 6.29
C LEU A 640 -11.93 30.80 7.34
N ALA A 641 -12.47 31.94 6.90
CA ALA A 641 -12.92 33.04 7.76
C ALA A 641 -14.16 32.68 8.61
N ASP A 642 -14.98 31.74 8.15
CA ASP A 642 -16.17 31.30 8.89
C ASP A 642 -15.78 30.65 10.23
N ASP A 643 -16.39 31.12 11.32
CA ASP A 643 -16.07 30.69 12.69
C ASP A 643 -16.24 29.19 12.91
N ARG A 644 -17.08 28.52 12.10
CA ARG A 644 -17.34 27.07 12.15
C ARG A 644 -16.11 26.20 11.86
N TRP A 645 -15.07 26.75 11.22
CA TRP A 645 -13.83 26.01 10.99
C TRP A 645 -13.04 25.77 12.29
N GLN A 646 -12.50 24.57 12.42
CA GLN A 646 -11.54 24.17 13.45
C GLN A 646 -10.29 23.62 12.78
N MET A 647 -9.16 23.61 13.50
CA MET A 647 -7.88 23.12 13.01
C MET A 647 -7.25 22.14 14.01
N LEU A 648 -6.91 20.94 13.52
CA LEU A 648 -6.03 20.01 14.23
C LEU A 648 -4.62 20.11 13.64
N GLU A 649 -3.64 20.35 14.51
CA GLU A 649 -2.23 20.29 14.15
C GLU A 649 -1.65 18.95 14.57
N VAL A 650 -1.18 18.17 13.60
CA VAL A 650 -0.50 16.91 13.86
C VAL A 650 0.97 17.25 14.04
N LYS A 651 1.46 17.24 15.28
CA LYS A 651 2.89 17.47 15.56
C LYS A 651 3.71 16.32 15.00
N THR A 652 4.20 16.47 13.78
CA THR A 652 5.21 15.61 13.18
C THR A 652 6.52 15.85 13.94
N LYS A 653 6.72 15.17 15.07
CA LYS A 653 8.04 15.13 15.72
C LYS A 653 8.97 14.42 14.75
N GLY A 654 9.72 15.20 13.96
CA GLY A 654 10.73 14.77 12.98
C GLY A 654 10.59 13.31 12.63
N SER A 655 9.63 13.00 11.75
CA SER A 655 9.35 11.62 11.38
C SER A 655 10.64 11.01 10.83
N THR A 656 11.29 10.18 11.64
CA THR A 656 12.11 9.10 11.15
C THR A 656 11.18 8.14 10.42
N PHE A 657 10.76 8.51 9.21
CA PHE A 657 10.22 7.55 8.25
C PHE A 657 11.40 6.73 7.78
N ILE A 658 11.70 5.68 8.55
CA ILE A 658 12.40 4.53 8.03
C ILE A 658 11.32 3.76 7.27
N SER A 659 11.08 4.08 6.00
CA SER A 659 10.47 3.09 5.13
C SER A 659 11.49 1.95 5.04
N LEU A 660 11.17 0.84 5.69
CA LEU A 660 12.07 -0.29 5.88
C LEU A 660 12.14 -1.19 4.64
N GLU A 661 11.39 -0.86 3.59
CA GLU A 661 11.22 -1.75 2.44
C GLU A 661 12.26 -1.58 1.33
N ASP A 662 13.05 -0.49 1.27
CA ASP A 662 13.92 -0.22 0.10
C ASP A 662 15.36 0.29 0.37
N VAL A 663 15.97 0.03 1.55
CA VAL A 663 17.38 0.45 1.79
C VAL A 663 18.34 -0.74 1.81
N PRO A 664 19.20 -0.94 0.79
CA PRO A 664 20.33 -1.85 0.91
C PRO A 664 21.34 -1.27 1.91
N LEU A 665 21.88 -2.14 2.77
CA LEU A 665 22.90 -1.90 3.81
C LEU A 665 23.68 -0.57 3.64
N GLY A 666 23.28 0.44 4.42
CA GLY A 666 24.02 1.70 4.52
C GLY A 666 23.38 2.67 5.53
N GLY A 667 23.80 2.61 6.79
CA GLY A 667 23.69 3.69 7.77
C GLY A 667 22.29 4.08 8.27
N LEU A 668 22.03 3.83 9.56
CA LEU A 668 20.95 4.44 10.36
C LEU A 668 21.22 5.93 10.59
N VAL A 669 21.17 6.76 9.55
CA VAL A 669 21.21 8.22 9.69
C VAL A 669 19.79 8.74 9.48
N PRO A 670 19.20 9.47 10.46
CA PRO A 670 17.92 10.14 10.27
C PRO A 670 18.02 11.06 9.04
N ARG A 671 17.21 10.79 8.01
CA ARG A 671 17.02 11.76 6.93
C ARG A 671 16.21 12.91 7.50
N SER A 672 16.90 13.96 7.95
CA SER A 672 16.24 15.23 8.27
C SER A 672 15.83 15.88 6.97
N THR A 673 14.56 16.29 6.86
CA THR A 673 14.15 17.17 5.77
C THR A 673 14.85 18.53 5.94
N ARG A 674 15.24 19.17 4.83
CA ARG A 674 15.78 20.55 4.84
C ARG A 674 14.70 21.56 5.17
N VAL A 675 13.47 21.28 4.74
CA VAL A 675 12.28 22.10 4.97
C VAL A 675 11.33 21.34 5.89
N PRO A 676 10.84 21.95 6.99
CA PRO A 676 9.85 21.29 7.84
C PRO A 676 8.51 21.19 7.11
N PHE A 677 7.78 20.10 7.34
CA PHE A 677 6.43 19.92 6.83
C PHE A 677 5.41 20.38 7.85
N VAL A 678 4.29 20.89 7.35
CA VAL A 678 3.11 21.21 8.14
C VAL A 678 2.05 20.18 7.82
N GLN A 679 1.61 19.45 8.85
CA GLN A 679 0.49 18.54 8.76
C GLN A 679 -0.68 19.10 9.57
N ARG A 680 -1.72 19.56 8.86
CA ARG A 680 -2.90 20.19 9.48
C ARG A 680 -4.18 19.66 8.84
N VAL A 681 -5.22 19.56 9.66
CA VAL A 681 -6.58 19.21 9.22
C VAL A 681 -7.52 20.31 9.64
N PHE A 682 -8.07 21.02 8.66
CA PHE A 682 -9.17 21.95 8.86
C PHE A 682 -10.47 21.20 8.67
N PHE A 683 -11.42 21.40 9.57
CA PHE A 683 -12.70 20.70 9.51
C PHE A 683 -13.82 21.53 10.13
N ARG A 684 -15.05 21.23 9.73
CA ARG A 684 -16.29 21.68 10.37
C ARG A 684 -17.13 20.47 10.76
N THR A 685 -17.98 20.62 11.75
CA THR A 685 -18.85 19.55 12.25
C THR A 685 -20.25 19.59 11.67
N ASP A 686 -20.60 20.63 10.93
CA ASP A 686 -21.91 20.83 10.33
C ASP A 686 -21.90 20.65 8.80
N ASP A 687 -23.09 20.42 8.24
CA ASP A 687 -23.30 20.18 6.80
C ASP A 687 -23.79 21.43 6.05
N ALA A 688 -23.90 22.59 6.71
CA ALA A 688 -24.48 23.78 6.10
C ALA A 688 -23.47 24.46 5.15
N PRO A 689 -23.89 24.83 3.91
CA PRO A 689 -23.00 25.46 2.95
C PRO A 689 -22.40 26.80 3.44
N LEU A 690 -21.28 27.18 2.85
CA LEU A 690 -20.63 28.48 3.02
C LEU A 690 -21.28 29.51 2.08
N HIS A 691 -22.34 30.16 2.57
CA HIS A 691 -23.09 31.14 1.78
C HIS A 691 -22.36 32.50 1.64
N HIS A 692 -21.39 32.80 2.50
CA HIS A 692 -20.64 34.05 2.45
C HIS A 692 -19.65 34.12 1.28
N LEU A 693 -19.33 33.00 0.66
CA LEU A 693 -18.42 32.93 -0.48
C LEU A 693 -19.10 33.43 -1.77
N GLN A 694 -18.52 34.48 -2.35
CA GLN A 694 -18.93 35.05 -3.64
C GLN A 694 -17.90 34.74 -4.72
N PHE A 695 -18.35 34.42 -5.93
CA PHE A 695 -17.45 34.16 -7.05
C PHE A 695 -16.66 35.40 -7.44
N THR A 696 -15.38 35.23 -7.72
CA THR A 696 -14.62 36.22 -8.50
C THR A 696 -15.20 36.21 -9.92
N ASN A 697 -15.75 37.34 -10.38
CA ASN A 697 -16.39 37.48 -11.70
C ASN A 697 -17.55 36.49 -11.95
N PRO A 698 -18.72 36.68 -11.29
CA PRO A 698 -19.86 35.77 -11.40
C PRO A 698 -20.47 35.67 -12.81
N SER A 699 -20.12 36.60 -13.72
CA SER A 699 -20.55 36.58 -15.12
C SER A 699 -19.83 35.53 -15.97
N LEU A 700 -18.67 35.04 -15.53
CA LEU A 700 -17.90 34.06 -16.28
C LEU A 700 -18.50 32.66 -16.11
N THR A 701 -18.59 31.93 -17.21
CA THR A 701 -18.90 30.51 -17.21
C THR A 701 -17.81 29.72 -16.50
N SER A 702 -18.11 28.49 -16.09
CA SER A 702 -17.09 27.61 -15.46
C SER A 702 -15.89 27.36 -16.36
N LYS A 703 -16.11 27.25 -17.68
CA LYS A 703 -15.04 27.10 -18.67
C LYS A 703 -14.16 28.34 -18.73
N GLU A 704 -14.78 29.51 -18.87
CA GLU A 704 -14.04 30.77 -18.90
C GLU A 704 -13.25 30.99 -17.60
N ARG A 705 -13.78 30.61 -16.43
CA ARG A 705 -13.05 30.72 -15.16
C ARG A 705 -11.80 29.84 -15.09
N ASP A 706 -11.84 28.66 -15.70
CA ASP A 706 -10.68 27.76 -15.76
C ASP A 706 -9.67 28.16 -16.84
N GLU A 707 -10.11 28.78 -17.94
CA GLU A 707 -9.27 29.17 -19.08
C GLU A 707 -8.73 30.60 -18.99
N THR A 708 -9.35 31.47 -18.20
CA THR A 708 -8.87 32.85 -18.01
C THR A 708 -7.51 32.81 -17.30
N PRO A 709 -6.45 33.40 -17.92
CA PRO A 709 -5.15 33.48 -17.29
C PRO A 709 -5.23 34.39 -16.06
N ILE A 710 -4.50 34.04 -15.00
CA ILE A 710 -4.37 34.85 -13.79
C ILE A 710 -2.95 35.39 -13.77
N THR A 711 -2.83 36.70 -14.02
CA THR A 711 -1.52 37.37 -14.01
C THR A 711 -1.02 37.54 -12.57
N GLU A 712 0.28 37.80 -12.39
CA GLU A 712 0.82 37.98 -11.03
C GLU A 712 0.29 39.26 -10.36
N GLU A 713 -0.07 40.26 -11.16
CA GLU A 713 -0.69 41.50 -10.69
C GLU A 713 -2.13 41.30 -10.20
N GLU A 714 -2.83 40.27 -10.70
CA GLU A 714 -4.19 39.91 -10.31
C GLU A 714 -4.23 39.01 -9.06
N LEU A 715 -3.07 38.55 -8.58
CA LEU A 715 -2.98 37.80 -7.33
C LEU A 715 -3.20 38.77 -6.17
N ASP A 716 -4.46 38.89 -5.77
CA ASP A 716 -4.90 39.61 -4.57
C ASP A 716 -4.19 39.05 -3.33
N PHE A 717 -3.12 39.72 -2.90
CA PHE A 717 -2.58 39.55 -1.56
C PHE A 717 -3.40 40.38 -0.58
N ASP A 718 -3.68 39.78 0.57
CA ASP A 718 -4.13 40.57 1.72
C ASP A 718 -2.93 41.34 2.28
N ASP A 719 -2.57 42.43 1.61
CA ASP A 719 -1.52 43.38 2.04
C ASP A 719 -1.97 44.25 3.22
N THR A 720 -3.17 43.99 3.76
CA THR A 720 -3.55 44.66 4.99
C THR A 720 -2.57 44.24 6.08
N LYS A 721 -1.96 45.24 6.72
CA LYS A 721 -1.29 45.13 8.02
C LYS A 721 -2.29 44.74 9.13
N GLY A 722 -3.30 43.93 8.80
CA GLY A 722 -4.35 43.42 9.64
C GLY A 722 -3.86 42.25 10.48
N GLN A 723 -4.70 41.84 11.43
CA GLN A 723 -4.42 40.71 12.29
C GLN A 723 -4.23 39.45 11.43
N PRO A 724 -3.18 38.65 11.67
CA PRO A 724 -2.96 37.43 10.94
C PRO A 724 -4.18 36.52 11.12
N HIS A 725 -4.61 35.87 10.03
CA HIS A 725 -5.73 34.95 10.07
C HIS A 725 -5.50 33.89 11.18
N ARG A 726 -6.55 33.53 11.92
CA ARG A 726 -6.46 32.71 13.14
C ARG A 726 -5.70 31.38 13.01
N PHE A 727 -5.60 30.85 11.79
CA PHE A 727 -4.87 29.61 11.50
C PHE A 727 -3.44 29.81 10.97
N PHE A 728 -3.10 31.01 10.51
CA PHE A 728 -1.82 31.33 9.87
C PHE A 728 -0.94 32.26 10.72
N ALA A 729 -1.31 32.50 11.98
CA ALA A 729 -0.53 33.32 12.89
C ALA A 729 0.93 32.86 12.96
N GLU A 730 1.85 33.81 12.80
CA GLU A 730 3.28 33.57 12.98
C GLU A 730 3.52 33.20 14.46
N LEU A 731 4.00 31.98 14.70
CA LEU A 731 4.50 31.62 16.01
C LEU A 731 5.68 32.55 16.32
N PRO A 732 5.73 33.18 17.51
CA PRO A 732 6.83 34.04 17.88
C PRO A 732 8.15 33.27 17.75
N ASP A 733 9.12 33.87 17.07
CA ASP A 733 10.43 33.27 16.81
C ASP A 733 11.12 33.02 18.17
N ASP A 734 11.16 31.75 18.60
CA ASP A 734 11.72 31.30 19.87
C ASP A 734 13.25 31.54 19.98
N ARG A 735 13.84 32.17 18.95
CA ARG A 735 15.23 32.64 18.90
C ARG A 735 15.47 33.91 19.73
N GLY A 736 14.42 34.60 20.17
CA GLY A 736 14.52 35.84 20.95
C GLY A 736 14.74 35.66 22.47
N VAL A 737 14.47 34.49 23.05
CA VAL A 737 14.48 34.30 24.52
C VAL A 737 15.80 33.71 25.06
N LYS A 738 16.80 33.48 24.21
CA LYS A 738 18.15 33.05 24.63
C LYS A 738 19.23 34.13 24.51
N ARG A 739 18.90 35.38 24.80
CA ARG A 739 19.90 36.43 25.10
C ARG A 739 19.50 37.15 26.37
N GLY A 740 19.89 36.58 27.50
CA GLY A 740 19.67 37.22 28.80
C GLY A 740 19.77 36.28 29.99
N LEU A 741 20.65 35.29 29.97
CA LEU A 741 21.13 34.57 31.15
C LEU A 741 22.55 34.11 30.86
N GLU A 742 23.50 35.02 31.01
CA GLU A 742 24.89 34.65 31.31
C GLU A 742 24.97 34.17 32.76
N VAL A 743 25.88 33.21 33.02
CA VAL A 743 26.26 32.60 34.31
C VAL A 743 25.26 31.53 34.78
N ASP A 744 25.52 30.22 34.82
CA ASP A 744 26.73 29.46 35.18
C ASP A 744 26.85 28.17 34.35
N GLY A 745 28.07 27.76 34.00
CA GLY A 745 28.35 26.62 33.12
C GLY A 745 27.85 25.28 33.68
N THR A 746 27.12 24.52 32.86
CA THR A 746 26.71 23.16 33.23
C THR A 746 27.90 22.18 33.09
N PRO A 747 27.97 21.11 33.92
CA PRO A 747 29.05 20.13 33.89
C PRO A 747 29.26 19.48 32.52
N GLU A 748 28.21 19.38 31.70
CA GLU A 748 28.24 18.79 30.36
C GLU A 748 29.10 19.56 29.35
N ASP A 749 29.17 20.89 29.46
CA ASP A 749 30.03 21.69 28.58
C ASP A 749 31.51 21.52 28.93
N SER A 750 31.82 21.27 30.21
CA SER A 750 33.19 20.91 30.63
C SER A 750 33.61 19.54 30.09
N VAL A 751 32.69 18.57 30.06
CA VAL A 751 32.93 17.21 29.55
C VAL A 751 33.10 17.24 28.02
N ARG A 752 32.31 18.03 27.30
CA ARG A 752 32.47 18.21 25.84
C ARG A 752 33.76 18.93 25.46
N LYS A 753 34.19 19.92 26.26
CA LYS A 753 35.47 20.60 26.05
C LYS A 753 36.66 19.66 26.30
N ARG A 754 36.58 18.83 27.34
CA ARG A 754 37.59 17.80 27.66
C ARG A 754 37.65 16.69 26.61
N ALA A 755 36.51 16.24 26.10
CA ALA A 755 36.46 15.24 25.03
C ALA A 755 37.03 15.77 23.70
N ARG A 756 36.80 17.05 23.37
CA ARG A 756 37.42 17.70 22.19
C ARG A 756 38.92 17.89 22.36
N GLN A 757 39.38 18.21 23.56
CA GLN A 757 40.80 18.34 23.86
C GLN A 757 41.52 16.99 23.76
N MET A 758 40.94 15.92 24.31
CA MET A 758 41.48 14.57 24.18
C MET A 758 41.50 14.07 22.72
N LEU A 759 40.49 14.43 21.92
CA LEU A 759 40.46 14.06 20.49
C LEU A 759 41.56 14.78 19.70
N ASN A 760 41.83 16.05 20.02
CA ASN A 760 42.90 16.82 19.38
C ASN A 760 44.30 16.35 19.83
N GLU A 761 44.46 15.95 21.09
CA GLU A 761 45.72 15.36 21.60
C GLU A 761 45.98 14.00 20.92
N GLN A 762 44.96 13.15 20.76
CA GLN A 762 45.08 11.88 20.03
C GLN A 762 45.37 12.05 18.53
N MET A 763 44.82 13.08 17.89
CA MET A 763 45.12 13.37 16.48
C MET A 763 46.54 13.89 16.26
N ASN A 764 47.09 14.63 17.23
CA ASN A 764 48.48 15.10 17.17
C ASN A 764 49.48 13.95 17.39
N ASP A 765 49.15 12.98 18.27
CA ASP A 765 49.99 11.78 18.46
C ASP A 765 50.02 10.87 17.22
N ILE A 766 48.91 10.80 16.46
CA ILE A 766 48.84 10.05 15.19
C ILE A 766 49.64 10.75 14.07
N GLN A 767 49.69 12.08 14.06
CA GLN A 767 50.52 12.83 13.10
C GLN A 767 52.02 12.75 13.43
N GLY A 768 52.40 12.60 14.70
CA GLY A 768 53.78 12.35 15.11
C GLY A 768 54.31 10.98 14.64
N LEU A 769 53.47 9.94 14.65
CA LEU A 769 53.84 8.58 14.24
C LEU A 769 53.99 8.37 12.72
N LEU A 770 53.54 9.32 11.90
CA LEU A 770 53.65 9.28 10.44
C LEU A 770 54.86 10.06 9.88
N SER A 771 55.79 10.48 10.75
CA SER A 771 57.00 11.20 10.37
C SER A 771 58.29 10.55 10.93
N LEU A 772 58.60 9.36 10.42
CA LEU A 772 59.94 8.76 10.49
C LEU A 772 60.33 8.25 9.09
N PRO A 773 61.57 8.46 8.61
CA PRO A 773 62.03 7.82 7.39
C PRO A 773 62.58 6.42 7.69
N MET A 774 61.85 5.41 7.21
CA MET A 774 62.03 3.94 7.35
C MET A 774 61.98 3.35 8.75
#